data_AF-A0A9P4GZV9-F1
#
_entry.id   AF-A0A9P4GZV9-F1
#
_cell.length_a   1.000
_cell.length_b   1.000
_cell.length_c   1.000
_cell.angle_alpha   90.00
_cell.angle_beta   90.00
_cell.angle_gamma   90.00
#
_symmetry.space_group_name_H-M   'P 1'
#
loop_
_entity.id
_entity.type
_entity.pdbx_description
1 polymer ?
#
loop_
_entity_poly.entity_id
_entity_poly.type
_entity_poly.pdbx_seq_one_letter_code
_entity_poly.pdbx_strand_id
1 'polypeptide(L)'
;MRPTSSKHRDHLHDSKSRTTGRVNTLGQIAVKFHHDPKRLERWFRHAQEDSAKAETTALERAKFARQKSRLPASRLNIAIHICGSRGDVQPFVPIAKLLQAPPHGHRVRICTHPAFKDFVEENGIEFFSIGGDPEALMAYMVKNPGLLPGMESIKAGDIAKRRKEMAEMFEDTWRSCIEAGDGMGKRLTAIDVDDNDDLFIADAIIANPPSMGHIHCAEKLGIPLHIVFTMPWSPTKAFHHPLAAMEYGELDTSVANYFSFAVMELLTWQGLGDLINRFRTRTLKLDPISPLWGFQLLQRLRVPHSYLWSQTLIPKPSDWSSHLNITGFSFLKLGSSYSPPEDLIAFLEKGPTPVYIGFGSIVVDDPARLTKLIFEAVNKAGVRAIVSKGWGGMGAGDVPENVYLIGNCPHDWLFQHVSCVVHHGGAGTTAAGIALGKPTVVVPFFGDQPFWGQMIARAGAGPKPIPYKQMTPDSLAASIRFALKDEVKEAVEGMAFQISQEDGAAGTVQDFEEALRVDELRCHVCPDRLAVWIDKESGAHLSGFATATLAAQGLVHPKQLRLLRHRHWYVHEGAESPGIGAIAAISGLFAGIGTDTTTYSERLKRRPTAEDQVLDGKASLEAGTADEPPERKVRRPKHLENMAWRMAVKTYEGNLYDNLDKPHTNPKIAKLHSRIAAKKAKHGRAYQLVSATGHYAGDLSRTGLKTPVAFLYNVANGFRNLPSYSIANEEHRRRDEITGLGSGFGVAGKEFVLGTYEAFSGLVRHPYVGAKTEGPAGFIKGIGRGYWAFSNHLLAAIFGLSGYSLKGIERALSKHRLTNLQAELYLIRLRQAIQDLDQSTAEEKADVVAGWKRLRKMDAQT
;
A
#
# COMPACT_ATOMS: atom_id res chain seq x y z
N MET A 1 29.80 -64.41 19.97
CA MET A 1 28.39 -64.88 19.97
C MET A 1 27.51 -63.77 19.38
N ARG A 2 26.87 -64.07 18.24
CA ARG A 2 25.74 -63.39 17.54
C ARG A 2 25.80 -61.86 17.21
N PRO A 3 25.14 -61.39 16.13
CA PRO A 3 25.55 -60.21 15.37
C PRO A 3 24.51 -59.06 15.20
N THR A 4 25.00 -57.90 14.71
CA THR A 4 24.37 -56.83 13.88
C THR A 4 23.17 -55.99 14.39
N SER A 5 23.32 -54.66 14.44
CA SER A 5 22.81 -53.72 13.39
C SER A 5 23.27 -52.27 13.64
N SER A 6 23.27 -51.47 12.57
CA SER A 6 23.72 -50.07 12.51
C SER A 6 22.54 -49.08 12.56
N LYS A 7 22.83 -47.85 13.02
CA LYS A 7 22.32 -46.50 12.62
C LYS A 7 21.86 -45.64 13.80
N HIS A 8 22.42 -44.43 13.91
CA HIS A 8 21.66 -43.16 13.87
C HIS A 8 22.60 -41.98 13.56
N ARG A 9 22.67 -41.63 12.26
CA ARG A 9 22.95 -40.27 11.78
C ARG A 9 21.59 -39.60 11.69
N ASP A 10 21.37 -38.52 12.43
CA ASP A 10 20.11 -37.77 12.32
C ASP A 10 20.13 -36.89 11.06
N HIS A 11 19.38 -37.37 10.07
CA HIS A 11 19.08 -36.68 8.83
C HIS A 11 18.07 -35.54 9.08
N LEU A 12 18.45 -34.31 8.74
CA LEU A 12 17.54 -33.15 8.53
C LEU A 12 16.76 -33.30 7.20
N HIS A 13 16.09 -34.42 7.03
CA HIS A 13 15.08 -34.61 5.98
C HIS A 13 13.95 -35.43 6.60
N ASP A 14 12.99 -34.75 7.21
CA ASP A 14 11.71 -35.38 7.54
C ASP A 14 10.77 -35.27 6.35
N SER A 15 10.64 -36.37 5.62
CA SER A 15 9.70 -36.58 4.53
C SER A 15 8.23 -36.74 5.00
N LYS A 16 7.94 -36.56 6.30
CA LYS A 16 6.58 -36.55 6.87
C LYS A 16 6.04 -35.16 7.22
N SER A 17 6.76 -34.09 6.89
CA SER A 17 6.32 -32.69 7.07
C SER A 17 5.27 -32.26 6.04
N ARG A 18 4.09 -32.89 6.05
CA ARG A 18 2.93 -32.44 5.27
C ARG A 18 2.04 -31.55 6.12
N THR A 19 2.03 -30.25 5.83
CA THR A 19 0.90 -29.38 6.15
C THR A 19 -0.35 -30.00 5.54
N THR A 20 -1.31 -30.41 6.36
CA THR A 20 -2.59 -30.95 5.89
C THR A 20 -3.69 -29.94 6.20
N GLY A 21 -4.54 -29.69 5.20
CA GLY A 21 -5.72 -28.84 5.29
C GLY A 21 -6.97 -29.69 5.07
N ARG A 22 -7.93 -29.67 5.99
CA ARG A 22 -9.28 -30.22 5.76
C ARG A 22 -10.32 -29.11 5.85
N VAL A 23 -11.22 -29.06 4.88
CA VAL A 23 -12.36 -28.14 4.91
C VAL A 23 -13.47 -28.79 5.75
N ASN A 24 -13.91 -28.14 6.83
CA ASN A 24 -15.06 -28.60 7.60
C ASN A 24 -16.37 -28.25 6.87
N THR A 25 -17.50 -28.76 7.39
CA THR A 25 -18.84 -28.57 6.80
C THR A 25 -19.32 -27.12 6.77
N LEU A 26 -18.60 -26.19 7.41
CA LEU A 26 -18.86 -24.75 7.41
C LEU A 26 -17.96 -23.99 6.42
N GLY A 27 -17.07 -24.66 5.69
CA GLY A 27 -16.15 -24.05 4.71
C GLY A 27 -14.82 -23.55 5.31
N GLN A 28 -14.46 -23.97 6.52
CA GLN A 28 -13.23 -23.54 7.21
C GLN A 28 -12.11 -24.57 7.05
N ILE A 29 -10.87 -24.12 6.86
CA ILE A 29 -9.71 -25.00 6.66
C ILE A 29 -9.02 -25.26 8.00
N ALA A 30 -9.11 -26.49 8.50
CA ALA A 30 -8.30 -26.97 9.60
C ALA A 30 -6.87 -27.27 9.09
N VAL A 31 -5.90 -26.42 9.46
CA VAL A 31 -4.47 -26.59 9.11
C VAL A 31 -3.69 -27.00 10.35
N LYS A 32 -3.01 -28.15 10.30
CA LYS A 32 -2.15 -28.61 11.39
C LYS A 32 -0.68 -28.25 11.11
N PHE A 33 -0.15 -27.24 11.80
CA PHE A 33 1.23 -26.79 11.66
C PHE A 33 2.14 -27.46 12.70
N HIS A 34 2.95 -28.40 12.23
CA HIS A 34 4.05 -29.06 12.98
C HIS A 34 3.63 -29.85 14.24
N HIS A 35 4.41 -30.85 14.63
CA HIS A 35 4.09 -31.73 15.77
C HIS A 35 4.64 -31.24 17.12
N ASP A 36 5.40 -30.15 17.16
CA ASP A 36 6.06 -29.62 18.38
C ASP A 36 5.92 -28.09 18.51
N PRO A 37 4.89 -27.61 19.24
CA PRO A 37 4.59 -26.19 19.43
C PRO A 37 5.68 -25.40 20.19
N LYS A 38 6.45 -26.06 21.06
CA LYS A 38 7.40 -25.41 21.99
C LYS A 38 8.69 -24.93 21.31
N ARG A 39 9.00 -25.47 20.14
CA ARG A 39 10.15 -25.05 19.33
C ARG A 39 9.84 -23.82 18.48
N LEU A 40 8.58 -23.71 18.01
CA LEU A 40 8.03 -22.53 17.34
C LEU A 40 8.04 -21.34 18.30
N GLU A 41 7.47 -21.51 19.50
CA GLU A 41 7.37 -20.48 20.54
C GLU A 41 8.72 -19.80 20.88
N ARG A 42 9.81 -20.57 20.97
CA ARG A 42 11.17 -20.05 21.26
C ARG A 42 11.75 -19.21 20.13
N TRP A 43 11.52 -19.60 18.87
CA TRP A 43 11.96 -18.82 17.71
C TRP A 43 11.23 -17.46 17.65
N PHE A 44 9.94 -17.44 18.00
CA PHE A 44 9.11 -16.23 17.97
C PHE A 44 9.41 -15.21 19.07
N ARG A 45 9.79 -15.69 20.26
CA ARG A 45 10.23 -14.82 21.35
C ARG A 45 11.41 -13.96 20.90
N HIS A 46 12.33 -14.54 20.12
CA HIS A 46 13.48 -13.85 19.57
C HIS A 46 13.08 -12.79 18.52
N ALA A 47 12.22 -13.15 17.56
CA ALA A 47 11.75 -12.21 16.53
C ALA A 47 10.97 -11.00 17.09
N GLN A 48 10.24 -11.19 18.21
CA GLN A 48 9.52 -10.12 18.90
C GLN A 48 10.45 -9.19 19.69
N GLU A 49 11.45 -9.74 20.39
CA GLU A 49 12.45 -8.97 21.12
C GLU A 49 13.31 -8.10 20.18
N ASP A 50 13.58 -8.57 18.96
CA ASP A 50 14.34 -7.83 17.96
C ASP A 50 13.55 -6.66 17.35
N SER A 51 12.23 -6.81 17.17
CA SER A 51 11.34 -5.72 16.71
C SER A 51 11.23 -4.58 17.74
N ALA A 52 11.18 -4.93 19.03
CA ALA A 52 11.13 -3.98 20.15
C ALA A 52 12.45 -3.22 20.33
N LYS A 53 13.61 -3.86 20.11
CA LYS A 53 14.94 -3.22 20.26
C LYS A 53 15.27 -2.20 19.18
N ALA A 54 14.69 -2.31 17.98
CA ALA A 54 14.82 -1.30 16.93
C ALA A 54 14.07 0.02 17.24
N GLU A 55 13.28 0.05 18.32
CA GLU A 55 12.41 1.17 18.70
C GLU A 55 13.08 2.16 19.66
N THR A 56 14.01 1.68 20.49
CA THR A 56 14.74 2.49 21.47
C THR A 56 15.61 3.57 20.80
N THR A 57 16.12 3.32 19.59
CA THR A 57 16.94 4.27 18.82
C THR A 57 16.10 5.32 18.07
N ALA A 58 14.82 5.06 17.83
CA ALA A 58 13.90 6.00 17.18
C ALA A 58 13.31 7.01 18.18
N LEU A 59 13.04 6.56 19.41
CA LEU A 59 12.48 7.38 20.50
C LEU A 59 13.44 8.49 20.96
N GLU A 60 14.75 8.26 20.90
CA GLU A 60 15.77 9.28 21.24
C GLU A 60 15.95 10.34 20.14
N ARG A 61 15.71 9.99 18.87
CA ARG A 61 15.75 10.96 17.74
C ARG A 61 14.53 11.88 17.71
N ALA A 62 13.36 11.41 18.16
CA ALA A 62 12.13 12.20 18.24
C ALA A 62 12.20 13.32 19.30
N LYS A 63 13.00 13.13 20.36
CA LYS A 63 13.17 14.14 21.43
C LYS A 63 14.00 15.36 21.03
N PHE A 64 14.74 15.30 19.91
CA PHE A 64 15.56 16.42 19.41
C PHE A 64 14.91 17.25 18.29
N ALA A 65 13.77 16.84 17.73
CA ALA A 65 13.12 17.53 16.60
C ALA A 65 12.14 18.65 17.03
N ARG A 66 11.95 18.90 18.33
CA ARG A 66 10.89 19.78 18.84
C ARG A 66 11.28 21.28 18.88
N GLN A 67 12.10 21.75 17.95
CA GLN A 67 12.53 23.16 17.93
C GLN A 67 12.82 23.67 16.51
N LYS A 68 11.76 23.78 15.69
CA LYS A 68 11.53 24.57 14.45
C LYS A 68 10.19 24.03 13.87
N SER A 69 9.28 24.74 13.20
CA SER A 69 9.25 26.09 12.64
C SER A 69 7.85 26.73 12.86
N ARG A 70 7.80 28.04 13.10
CA ARG A 70 6.57 28.87 13.11
C ARG A 70 6.07 29.20 11.69
N LEU A 71 6.45 28.40 10.69
CA LEU A 71 6.18 28.65 9.28
C LEU A 71 5.05 27.73 8.80
N PRO A 72 4.14 28.19 7.92
CA PRO A 72 3.09 27.35 7.35
C PRO A 72 3.67 26.08 6.71
N ALA A 73 2.93 24.97 6.77
CA ALA A 73 3.31 23.75 6.07
C ALA A 73 3.29 23.99 4.54
N SER A 74 4.26 23.43 3.81
CA SER A 74 4.25 23.50 2.35
C SER A 74 3.06 22.72 1.80
N ARG A 75 2.36 23.27 0.81
CA ARG A 75 1.26 22.57 0.12
C ARG A 75 1.78 21.28 -0.55
N LEU A 76 1.17 20.14 -0.21
CA LEU A 76 1.47 18.83 -0.79
C LEU A 76 0.33 18.39 -1.72
N ASN A 77 0.68 17.63 -2.76
CA ASN A 77 -0.26 16.80 -3.50
C ASN A 77 -0.36 15.42 -2.84
N ILE A 78 -1.53 15.09 -2.31
CA ILE A 78 -1.77 13.83 -1.57
C ILE A 78 -2.71 12.94 -2.39
N ALA A 79 -2.22 11.74 -2.73
CA ALA A 79 -3.05 10.69 -3.30
C ALA A 79 -3.55 9.74 -2.21
N ILE A 80 -4.86 9.57 -2.08
CA ILE A 80 -5.47 8.67 -1.10
C ILE A 80 -5.95 7.40 -1.80
N HIS A 81 -5.21 6.28 -1.69
CA HIS A 81 -5.55 5.01 -2.34
C HIS A 81 -6.49 4.16 -1.49
N ILE A 82 -7.72 3.93 -1.99
CA ILE A 82 -8.74 3.19 -1.25
C ILE A 82 -9.35 2.11 -2.15
N CYS A 83 -9.21 0.85 -1.74
CA CYS A 83 -9.93 -0.29 -2.32
C CYS A 83 -10.92 -0.83 -1.30
N GLY A 84 -12.20 -0.92 -1.64
CA GLY A 84 -13.22 -1.39 -0.72
C GLY A 84 -14.62 -0.87 -1.01
N SER A 85 -15.51 -1.08 -0.05
CA SER A 85 -16.91 -0.65 -0.10
C SER A 85 -17.05 0.82 0.33
N ARG A 86 -18.29 1.33 0.36
CA ARG A 86 -18.58 2.66 0.94
C ARG A 86 -18.08 2.79 2.38
N GLY A 87 -18.09 1.70 3.15
CA GLY A 87 -17.57 1.69 4.53
C GLY A 87 -16.06 1.92 4.62
N ASP A 88 -15.32 1.67 3.54
CA ASP A 88 -13.88 1.92 3.44
C ASP A 88 -13.60 3.32 2.90
N VAL A 89 -14.42 3.85 1.99
CA VAL A 89 -14.22 5.17 1.35
C VAL A 89 -14.70 6.32 2.23
N GLN A 90 -15.88 6.21 2.82
CA GLN A 90 -16.53 7.29 3.58
C GLN A 90 -15.67 7.85 4.73
N PRO A 91 -14.93 7.04 5.52
CA PRO A 91 -14.08 7.55 6.60
C PRO A 91 -12.92 8.43 6.13
N PHE A 92 -12.51 8.36 4.86
CA PHE A 92 -11.45 9.21 4.31
C PHE A 92 -11.94 10.59 3.87
N VAL A 93 -13.25 10.78 3.67
CA VAL A 93 -13.81 12.08 3.24
C VAL A 93 -13.54 13.18 4.28
N PRO A 94 -13.82 13.00 5.59
CA PRO A 94 -13.47 14.00 6.60
C PRO A 94 -11.96 14.28 6.67
N ILE A 95 -11.13 13.23 6.56
CA ILE A 95 -9.66 13.34 6.56
C ILE A 95 -9.19 14.20 5.38
N ALA A 96 -9.69 13.94 4.18
CA ALA A 96 -9.38 14.70 2.98
C ALA A 96 -9.78 16.17 3.10
N LYS A 97 -10.99 16.45 3.63
CA LYS A 97 -11.46 17.81 3.87
C LYS A 97 -10.58 18.59 4.84
N LEU A 98 -10.13 17.94 5.93
CA LEU A 98 -9.22 18.56 6.89
C LEU A 98 -7.85 18.87 6.26
N LEU A 99 -7.29 17.94 5.47
CA LEU A 99 -6.03 18.17 4.75
C LEU A 99 -6.13 19.31 3.71
N GLN A 100 -7.29 19.50 3.08
CA GLN A 100 -7.53 20.61 2.14
C GLN A 100 -7.73 21.96 2.85
N ALA A 101 -8.31 21.96 4.06
CA ALA A 101 -8.65 23.17 4.78
C ALA A 101 -7.40 23.90 5.33
N PRO A 102 -7.46 25.22 5.56
CA PRO A 102 -6.43 25.93 6.32
C PRO A 102 -6.30 25.36 7.75
N PRO A 103 -5.07 25.28 8.30
CA PRO A 103 -3.81 25.82 7.77
C PRO A 103 -3.05 24.89 6.82
N HIS A 104 -3.55 23.68 6.54
CA HIS A 104 -2.84 22.65 5.77
C HIS A 104 -2.80 22.97 4.26
N GLY A 105 -3.95 23.30 3.67
CA GLY A 105 -4.06 23.78 2.28
C GLY A 105 -3.56 22.79 1.22
N HIS A 106 -3.55 21.49 1.51
CA HIS A 106 -3.06 20.46 0.59
C HIS A 106 -4.00 20.24 -0.60
N ARG A 107 -3.46 19.81 -1.74
CA ARG A 107 -4.27 19.31 -2.86
C ARG A 107 -4.47 17.82 -2.65
N VAL A 108 -5.70 17.39 -2.38
CA VAL A 108 -6.01 16.01 -2.04
C VAL A 108 -6.90 15.41 -3.12
N ARG A 109 -6.57 14.20 -3.56
CA ARG A 109 -7.46 13.38 -4.38
C ARG A 109 -7.69 12.01 -3.77
N ILE A 110 -8.94 11.56 -3.81
CA ILE A 110 -9.33 10.21 -3.43
C ILE A 110 -9.29 9.33 -4.67
N CYS A 111 -8.44 8.32 -4.62
CA CYS A 111 -8.21 7.35 -5.66
C CYS A 111 -8.94 6.05 -5.31
N THR A 112 -10.11 5.81 -5.90
CA THR A 112 -10.96 4.65 -5.56
C THR A 112 -11.75 4.15 -6.77
N HIS A 113 -12.73 3.27 -6.56
CA HIS A 113 -13.53 2.68 -7.61
C HIS A 113 -14.38 3.73 -8.35
N PRO A 114 -14.61 3.56 -9.67
CA PRO A 114 -15.51 4.41 -10.47
C PRO A 114 -16.87 4.71 -9.83
N ALA A 115 -17.44 3.72 -9.13
CA ALA A 115 -18.75 3.80 -8.49
C ALA A 115 -18.86 4.88 -7.40
N PHE A 116 -17.74 5.40 -6.90
CA PHE A 116 -17.73 6.43 -5.86
C PHE A 116 -17.35 7.83 -6.37
N LYS A 117 -17.24 8.04 -7.69
CA LYS A 117 -16.90 9.34 -8.29
C LYS A 117 -17.79 10.46 -7.77
N ASP A 118 -19.10 10.33 -7.98
CA ASP A 118 -20.07 11.36 -7.61
C ASP A 118 -20.04 11.62 -6.09
N PHE A 119 -19.97 10.55 -5.28
CA PHE A 119 -19.87 10.67 -3.83
C PHE A 119 -18.64 11.45 -3.35
N VAL A 120 -17.49 11.27 -4.01
CA VAL A 120 -16.25 12.00 -3.70
C VAL A 120 -16.36 13.47 -4.15
N GLU A 121 -16.81 13.71 -5.38
CA GLU A 121 -16.90 15.04 -5.98
C GLU A 121 -17.97 15.93 -5.31
N GLU A 122 -19.12 15.37 -4.92
CA GLU A 122 -20.16 16.06 -4.13
C GLU A 122 -19.63 16.56 -2.77
N ASN A 123 -18.56 15.95 -2.28
CA ASN A 123 -17.87 16.36 -1.06
C ASN A 123 -16.74 17.37 -1.30
N GLY A 124 -16.57 17.88 -2.53
CA GLY A 124 -15.57 18.89 -2.88
C GLY A 124 -14.13 18.36 -2.95
N ILE A 125 -13.96 17.05 -3.13
CA ILE A 125 -12.66 16.38 -3.19
C ILE A 125 -12.40 15.93 -4.63
N GLU A 126 -11.15 16.04 -5.10
CA GLU A 126 -10.78 15.51 -6.42
C GLU A 126 -10.89 13.98 -6.43
N PHE A 127 -11.49 13.43 -7.48
CA PHE A 127 -11.59 11.98 -7.69
C PHE A 127 -10.54 11.48 -8.70
N PHE A 128 -10.05 10.25 -8.49
CA PHE A 128 -9.33 9.50 -9.51
C PHE A 128 -9.73 8.01 -9.49
N SER A 129 -10.03 7.43 -10.65
CA SER A 129 -10.37 6.03 -10.77
C SER A 129 -9.14 5.15 -10.69
N ILE A 130 -9.16 4.19 -9.76
CA ILE A 130 -8.21 3.06 -9.75
C ILE A 130 -8.82 1.77 -10.30
N GLY A 131 -9.95 1.86 -11.00
CA GLY A 131 -10.66 0.71 -11.53
C GLY A 131 -11.31 -0.18 -10.46
N GLY A 132 -11.66 -1.41 -10.86
CA GLY A 132 -12.35 -2.38 -10.01
C GLY A 132 -13.84 -2.08 -9.81
N ASP A 133 -14.57 -3.09 -9.34
CA ASP A 133 -16.01 -3.04 -9.07
C ASP A 133 -16.27 -3.57 -7.64
N PRO A 134 -16.61 -2.67 -6.69
CA PRO A 134 -16.79 -3.04 -5.30
C PRO A 134 -18.00 -3.95 -5.09
N GLU A 135 -19.07 -3.80 -5.88
CA GLU A 135 -20.26 -4.64 -5.79
C GLU A 135 -19.96 -6.05 -6.25
N ALA A 136 -19.27 -6.19 -7.38
CA ALA A 136 -18.92 -7.50 -7.88
C ALA A 136 -17.88 -8.21 -7.00
N LEU A 137 -17.00 -7.47 -6.32
CA LEU A 137 -16.10 -8.01 -5.30
C LEU A 137 -16.89 -8.49 -4.05
N MET A 138 -17.84 -7.69 -3.56
CA MET A 138 -18.70 -8.08 -2.44
C MET A 138 -19.54 -9.31 -2.77
N ALA A 139 -20.17 -9.36 -3.94
CA ALA A 139 -20.94 -10.51 -4.40
C ALA A 139 -20.07 -11.78 -4.48
N TYR A 140 -18.81 -11.65 -4.89
CA TYR A 140 -17.86 -12.76 -4.88
C TYR A 140 -17.53 -13.24 -3.46
N MET A 141 -17.28 -12.32 -2.52
CA MET A 141 -16.98 -12.65 -1.11
C MET A 141 -18.17 -13.30 -0.39
N VAL A 142 -19.39 -12.86 -0.69
CA VAL A 142 -20.61 -13.50 -0.18
C VAL A 142 -20.74 -14.94 -0.68
N LYS A 143 -20.49 -15.16 -1.98
CA LYS A 143 -20.53 -16.51 -2.58
C LYS A 143 -19.37 -17.40 -2.11
N ASN A 144 -18.24 -16.80 -1.75
CA ASN A 144 -17.03 -17.49 -1.33
C ASN A 144 -16.55 -16.93 0.02
N PRO A 145 -17.26 -17.21 1.13
CA PRO A 145 -16.94 -16.64 2.45
C PRO A 145 -15.65 -17.21 3.05
N GLY A 146 -15.09 -18.28 2.46
CA GLY A 146 -13.82 -18.89 2.85
C GLY A 146 -12.63 -18.33 2.08
N LEU A 147 -11.42 -18.52 2.63
CA LEU A 147 -10.15 -18.09 2.05
C LEU A 147 -9.81 -18.75 0.70
N LEU A 148 -10.37 -19.93 0.43
CA LEU A 148 -10.20 -20.62 -0.84
C LEU A 148 -11.46 -20.46 -1.70
N PRO A 149 -11.32 -20.10 -2.99
CA PRO A 149 -12.45 -20.06 -3.91
C PRO A 149 -13.15 -21.42 -4.00
N GLY A 150 -14.48 -21.41 -4.04
CA GLY A 150 -15.26 -22.61 -4.34
C GLY A 150 -14.92 -23.18 -5.72
N MET A 151 -15.04 -24.50 -5.87
CA MET A 151 -14.74 -25.19 -7.14
C MET A 151 -15.59 -24.69 -8.32
N GLU A 152 -16.81 -24.19 -8.04
CA GLU A 152 -17.71 -23.57 -9.01
C GLU A 152 -17.19 -22.21 -9.50
N SER A 153 -16.70 -21.35 -8.59
CA SER A 153 -16.07 -20.07 -8.92
C SER A 153 -14.78 -20.25 -9.74
N ILE A 154 -14.02 -21.32 -9.49
CA ILE A 154 -12.85 -21.70 -10.30
C ILE A 154 -13.28 -22.06 -11.72
N LYS A 155 -14.31 -22.90 -11.88
CA LYS A 155 -14.83 -23.35 -13.18
C LYS A 155 -15.48 -22.22 -13.98
N ALA A 156 -16.11 -21.25 -13.30
CA ALA A 156 -16.72 -20.08 -13.92
C ALA A 156 -15.71 -19.05 -14.44
N GLY A 157 -14.42 -19.18 -14.09
CA GLY A 157 -13.37 -18.26 -14.51
C GLY A 157 -13.30 -16.96 -13.72
N ASP A 158 -14.06 -16.85 -12.62
CA ASP A 158 -14.15 -15.64 -11.79
C ASP A 158 -12.77 -15.21 -11.27
N ILE A 159 -11.92 -16.16 -10.88
CA ILE A 159 -10.56 -15.89 -10.39
C ILE A 159 -9.71 -15.19 -11.46
N ALA A 160 -9.77 -15.64 -12.72
CA ALA A 160 -9.00 -15.03 -13.79
C ALA A 160 -9.46 -13.59 -14.04
N LYS A 161 -10.77 -13.35 -14.00
CA LYS A 161 -11.35 -12.01 -14.11
C LYS A 161 -10.87 -11.11 -12.96
N ARG A 162 -10.97 -11.55 -11.70
CA ARG A 162 -10.55 -10.77 -10.52
C ARG A 162 -9.05 -10.50 -10.51
N ARG A 163 -8.22 -11.45 -10.94
CA ARG A 163 -6.77 -11.24 -11.09
C ARG A 163 -6.47 -10.19 -12.16
N LYS A 164 -7.24 -10.17 -13.25
CA LYS A 164 -7.08 -9.16 -14.30
C LYS A 164 -7.47 -7.77 -13.77
N GLU A 165 -8.62 -7.65 -13.11
CA GLU A 165 -9.06 -6.42 -12.45
C GLU A 165 -8.01 -5.92 -11.47
N MET A 166 -7.48 -6.79 -10.60
CA MET A 166 -6.41 -6.41 -9.65
C MET A 166 -5.13 -5.95 -10.35
N ALA A 167 -4.75 -6.56 -11.47
CA ALA A 167 -3.61 -6.12 -12.26
C ALA A 167 -3.84 -4.72 -12.87
N GLU A 168 -5.04 -4.44 -13.36
CA GLU A 168 -5.46 -3.12 -13.85
C GLU A 168 -5.42 -2.10 -12.71
N MET A 169 -5.96 -2.44 -11.54
CA MET A 169 -5.92 -1.59 -10.34
C MET A 169 -4.49 -1.22 -9.94
N PHE A 170 -3.53 -2.16 -10.00
CA PHE A 170 -2.13 -1.85 -9.71
C PHE A 170 -1.56 -0.81 -10.69
N GLU A 171 -1.83 -0.96 -11.99
CA GLU A 171 -1.43 0.06 -12.97
C GLU A 171 -2.08 1.42 -12.68
N ASP A 172 -3.35 1.43 -12.30
CA ASP A 172 -4.10 2.66 -12.05
C ASP A 172 -3.70 3.33 -10.72
N THR A 173 -3.24 2.57 -9.71
CA THR A 173 -2.62 3.18 -8.51
C THR A 173 -1.39 4.01 -8.88
N TRP A 174 -0.58 3.56 -9.85
CA TRP A 174 0.54 4.35 -10.37
C TRP A 174 0.05 5.58 -11.14
N ARG A 175 -0.93 5.41 -12.04
CA ARG A 175 -1.51 6.52 -12.81
C ARG A 175 -2.06 7.60 -11.88
N SER A 176 -2.80 7.22 -10.84
CA SER A 176 -3.37 8.17 -9.87
C SER A 176 -2.32 9.06 -9.18
N CYS A 177 -1.06 8.62 -9.13
CA CYS A 177 0.03 9.37 -8.53
C CYS A 177 0.67 10.38 -9.49
N ILE A 178 0.45 10.32 -10.81
CA ILE A 178 1.18 11.13 -11.81
C ILE A 178 0.32 11.68 -12.95
N GLU A 179 -0.91 11.20 -13.10
CA GLU A 179 -1.80 11.49 -14.23
C GLU A 179 -2.83 12.56 -13.84
N ALA A 180 -3.02 13.53 -14.75
CA ALA A 180 -4.04 14.56 -14.64
C ALA A 180 -5.46 13.98 -14.91
N GLY A 181 -6.49 14.71 -14.50
CA GLY A 181 -7.88 14.29 -14.68
C GLY A 181 -8.33 13.23 -13.67
N ASP A 182 -9.37 12.46 -14.03
CA ASP A 182 -10.13 11.58 -13.14
C ASP A 182 -9.86 10.07 -13.35
N GLY A 183 -8.97 9.70 -14.27
CA GLY A 183 -8.61 8.32 -14.56
C GLY A 183 -9.67 7.49 -15.30
N MET A 184 -10.84 8.04 -15.64
CA MET A 184 -11.94 7.33 -16.31
C MET A 184 -11.79 7.26 -17.84
N GLY A 185 -10.94 8.11 -18.40
CA GLY A 185 -10.72 8.24 -19.84
C GLY A 185 -9.44 7.57 -20.37
N LYS A 186 -9.11 7.91 -21.61
CA LYS A 186 -7.81 7.57 -22.19
C LYS A 186 -6.70 8.21 -21.34
N ARG A 187 -5.62 7.45 -21.14
CA ARG A 187 -4.44 7.95 -20.42
C ARG A 187 -4.00 9.32 -20.93
N LEU A 188 -3.95 10.30 -20.04
CA LEU A 188 -3.40 11.63 -20.29
C LEU A 188 -1.95 11.66 -19.82
N THR A 189 -1.00 11.76 -20.75
CA THR A 189 0.40 11.94 -20.34
C THR A 189 0.69 13.41 -20.13
N ALA A 190 1.74 13.73 -19.36
CA ALA A 190 2.09 15.11 -19.02
C ALA A 190 2.35 16.03 -20.23
N ILE A 191 2.47 15.51 -21.46
CA ILE A 191 2.56 16.31 -22.69
C ILE A 191 1.19 16.71 -23.24
N ASP A 192 0.17 15.89 -22.98
CA ASP A 192 -1.20 16.02 -23.51
C ASP A 192 -2.07 16.90 -22.60
N VAL A 193 -1.53 17.34 -21.46
CA VAL A 193 -2.22 18.22 -20.52
C VAL A 193 -2.05 19.67 -20.97
N ASP A 194 -3.15 20.38 -21.20
CA ASP A 194 -3.13 21.77 -21.64
C ASP A 194 -2.78 22.72 -20.49
N ASP A 195 -3.51 22.65 -19.38
CA ASP A 195 -3.28 23.47 -18.19
C ASP A 195 -2.24 22.84 -17.24
N ASN A 196 -1.28 23.62 -16.78
CA ASN A 196 -0.31 23.15 -15.81
C ASN A 196 -0.93 22.92 -14.41
N ASP A 197 -2.03 23.61 -14.07
CA ASP A 197 -2.73 23.41 -12.79
C ASP A 197 -3.38 22.02 -12.70
N ASP A 198 -3.71 21.42 -13.86
CA ASP A 198 -4.23 20.06 -13.94
C ASP A 198 -3.14 18.99 -13.70
N LEU A 199 -1.86 19.34 -13.84
CA LEU A 199 -0.77 18.40 -13.62
C LEU A 199 -0.74 17.94 -12.16
N PHE A 200 -0.76 16.63 -11.97
CA PHE A 200 -0.70 16.01 -10.66
C PHE A 200 0.56 15.16 -10.52
N ILE A 201 1.24 15.28 -9.38
CA ILE A 201 2.28 14.34 -8.96
C ILE A 201 2.26 14.24 -7.44
N ALA A 202 2.09 13.03 -6.92
CA ALA A 202 1.96 12.79 -5.49
C ALA A 202 3.27 13.14 -4.75
N ASP A 203 3.15 13.91 -3.68
CA ASP A 203 4.21 14.23 -2.73
C ASP A 203 4.11 13.37 -1.45
N ALA A 204 2.93 12.79 -1.20
CA ALA A 204 2.68 11.78 -0.18
C ALA A 204 1.51 10.87 -0.57
N ILE A 205 1.46 9.66 0.00
CA ILE A 205 0.36 8.71 -0.18
C ILE A 205 -0.27 8.39 1.17
N ILE A 206 -1.60 8.44 1.24
CA ILE A 206 -2.39 7.81 2.29
C ILE A 206 -3.08 6.60 1.66
N ALA A 207 -3.14 5.45 2.32
CA ALA A 207 -3.76 4.28 1.72
C ALA A 207 -4.42 3.36 2.73
N ASN A 208 -5.41 2.58 2.30
CA ASN A 208 -5.81 1.38 3.01
C ASN A 208 -5.01 0.15 2.51
N PRO A 209 -4.77 -0.87 3.36
CA PRO A 209 -4.00 -2.06 2.96
C PRO A 209 -4.54 -2.80 1.72
N PRO A 210 -5.87 -2.96 1.52
CA PRO A 210 -6.42 -3.64 0.34
C PRO A 210 -6.03 -3.06 -1.01
N SER A 211 -5.58 -1.79 -1.08
CA SER A 211 -5.15 -1.19 -2.35
C SER A 211 -3.82 -1.76 -2.88
N MET A 212 -2.94 -2.24 -2.00
CA MET A 212 -1.65 -2.94 -2.23
C MET A 212 -0.59 -2.28 -3.14
N GLY A 213 -0.95 -1.42 -4.10
CA GLY A 213 -0.04 -0.71 -4.99
C GLY A 213 0.70 0.44 -4.31
N HIS A 214 0.16 0.94 -3.20
CA HIS A 214 0.61 2.14 -2.47
C HIS A 214 2.11 2.13 -2.12
N ILE A 215 2.62 1.09 -1.45
CA ILE A 215 4.03 1.02 -1.00
C ILE A 215 5.00 0.96 -2.18
N HIS A 216 4.59 0.36 -3.30
CA HIS A 216 5.42 0.27 -4.49
C HIS A 216 5.46 1.61 -5.23
N CYS A 217 4.33 2.33 -5.29
CA CYS A 217 4.29 3.70 -5.80
C CYS A 217 5.13 4.64 -4.93
N ALA A 218 5.00 4.55 -3.60
CA ALA A 218 5.80 5.32 -2.63
C ALA A 218 7.30 5.01 -2.76
N GLU A 219 7.68 3.74 -2.91
CA GLU A 219 9.06 3.32 -3.20
C GLU A 219 9.57 3.93 -4.51
N LYS A 220 8.74 3.97 -5.56
CA LYS A 220 9.15 4.51 -6.85
C LYS A 220 9.38 6.02 -6.81
N LEU A 221 8.44 6.76 -6.24
CA LEU A 221 8.49 8.23 -6.15
C LEU A 221 9.47 8.69 -5.06
N GLY A 222 9.75 7.84 -4.07
CA GLY A 222 10.57 8.20 -2.92
C GLY A 222 9.85 9.17 -1.99
N ILE A 223 8.55 8.95 -1.78
CA ILE A 223 7.66 9.82 -0.99
C ILE A 223 7.12 9.08 0.25
N PRO A 224 6.66 9.80 1.28
CA PRO A 224 6.02 9.21 2.46
C PRO A 224 4.75 8.41 2.13
N LEU A 225 4.48 7.42 2.96
CA LEU A 225 3.29 6.56 2.93
C LEU A 225 2.75 6.46 4.35
N HIS A 226 1.44 6.65 4.50
CA HIS A 226 0.70 6.43 5.74
C HIS A 226 -0.46 5.49 5.49
N ILE A 227 -0.64 4.50 6.35
CA ILE A 227 -1.74 3.55 6.22
C ILE A 227 -2.86 3.95 7.16
N VAL A 228 -4.09 3.99 6.64
CA VAL A 228 -5.29 4.24 7.44
C VAL A 228 -6.25 3.10 7.22
N PHE A 229 -6.77 2.51 8.31
CA PHE A 229 -7.72 1.42 8.16
C PHE A 229 -8.73 1.30 9.29
N THR A 230 -9.88 0.73 8.95
CA THR A 230 -11.02 0.58 9.86
C THR A 230 -10.94 -0.71 10.67
N MET A 231 -10.18 -1.70 10.25
CA MET A 231 -9.99 -2.98 10.96
C MET A 231 -8.51 -3.29 11.21
N PRO A 232 -8.17 -4.11 12.23
CA PRO A 232 -6.78 -4.43 12.50
C PRO A 232 -6.09 -5.16 11.35
N TRP A 233 -4.91 -4.66 10.96
CA TRP A 233 -4.06 -5.25 9.91
C TRP A 233 -2.62 -5.50 10.38
N SER A 234 -2.29 -5.09 11.60
CA SER A 234 -0.96 -5.22 12.19
C SER A 234 -0.93 -6.36 13.21
N PRO A 235 0.12 -7.21 13.20
CA PRO A 235 0.27 -8.31 14.13
C PRO A 235 0.14 -7.87 15.59
N THR A 236 -0.59 -8.65 16.38
CA THR A 236 -0.71 -8.49 17.84
C THR A 236 -1.14 -9.79 18.50
N LYS A 237 -0.81 -9.94 19.78
CA LYS A 237 -1.26 -11.02 20.66
C LYS A 237 -2.69 -10.81 21.17
N ALA A 238 -3.22 -9.59 21.14
CA ALA A 238 -4.49 -9.23 21.77
C ALA A 238 -5.72 -9.83 21.07
N PHE A 239 -5.68 -9.93 19.73
CA PHE A 239 -6.77 -10.45 18.91
C PHE A 239 -6.24 -10.98 17.58
N HIS A 240 -7.03 -11.82 16.93
CA HIS A 240 -6.69 -12.37 15.62
C HIS A 240 -6.97 -11.37 14.48
N HIS A 241 -6.36 -11.62 13.34
CA HIS A 241 -6.63 -10.93 12.08
C HIS A 241 -8.12 -11.09 11.74
N PRO A 242 -8.86 -10.01 11.44
CA PRO A 242 -10.31 -10.06 11.25
C PRO A 242 -10.78 -11.05 10.18
N LEU A 243 -9.99 -11.20 9.11
CA LEU A 243 -10.26 -12.15 8.02
C LEU A 243 -9.82 -13.60 8.29
N ALA A 244 -9.20 -13.89 9.44
CA ALA A 244 -8.79 -15.23 9.80
C ALA A 244 -9.91 -15.92 10.61
N ALA A 245 -10.36 -17.09 10.13
CA ALA A 245 -11.20 -18.00 10.90
C ALA A 245 -10.34 -19.17 11.39
N MET A 246 -9.72 -19.02 12.57
CA MET A 246 -8.90 -20.09 13.15
C MET A 246 -9.58 -20.69 14.38
N GLU A 247 -9.87 -21.98 14.31
CA GLU A 247 -10.04 -22.82 15.50
C GLU A 247 -8.63 -23.17 15.99
N TYR A 248 -8.19 -22.47 17.02
CA TYR A 248 -6.93 -22.77 17.66
C TYR A 248 -7.10 -24.09 18.43
N GLY A 249 -6.34 -25.12 18.05
CA GLY A 249 -6.22 -26.35 18.84
C GLY A 249 -5.54 -26.07 20.20
N GLU A 250 -4.64 -26.94 20.64
CA GLU A 250 -3.90 -26.78 21.93
C GLU A 250 -2.87 -25.62 21.96
N LEU A 251 -2.89 -24.71 20.98
CA LEU A 251 -1.98 -23.55 20.94
C LEU A 251 -2.47 -22.44 21.88
N ASP A 252 -1.53 -21.76 22.54
CA ASP A 252 -1.82 -20.53 23.28
C ASP A 252 -2.52 -19.52 22.36
N THR A 253 -3.67 -19.01 22.79
CA THR A 253 -4.52 -18.12 21.99
C THR A 253 -3.78 -16.84 21.58
N SER A 254 -2.89 -16.32 22.43
CA SER A 254 -2.17 -15.07 22.13
C SER A 254 -1.09 -15.26 21.06
N VAL A 255 -0.40 -16.40 21.07
CA VAL A 255 0.53 -16.79 19.99
C VAL A 255 -0.22 -16.95 18.68
N ALA A 256 -1.37 -17.60 18.73
CA ALA A 256 -2.15 -17.93 17.55
C ALA A 256 -2.87 -16.69 16.94
N ASN A 257 -3.22 -15.70 17.76
CA ASN A 257 -3.61 -14.36 17.34
C ASN A 257 -2.50 -13.70 16.52
N TYR A 258 -1.26 -13.68 17.01
CA TYR A 258 -0.15 -13.05 16.29
C TYR A 258 0.11 -13.71 14.92
N PHE A 259 0.05 -15.05 14.83
CA PHE A 259 0.27 -15.77 13.57
C PHE A 259 -0.80 -15.56 12.52
N SER A 260 -2.02 -15.24 12.94
CA SER A 260 -3.12 -15.00 12.01
C SER A 260 -2.76 -13.95 10.95
N PHE A 261 -2.09 -12.87 11.34
CA PHE A 261 -1.67 -11.80 10.45
C PHE A 261 -0.62 -12.27 9.44
N ALA A 262 0.38 -13.02 9.89
CA ALA A 262 1.43 -13.56 9.03
C ALA A 262 0.86 -14.54 7.99
N VAL A 263 -0.07 -15.41 8.41
CA VAL A 263 -0.74 -16.38 7.51
C VAL A 263 -1.57 -15.63 6.46
N MET A 264 -2.34 -14.64 6.87
CA MET A 264 -3.18 -13.86 5.96
C MET A 264 -2.37 -13.10 4.92
N GLU A 265 -1.28 -12.45 5.34
CA GLU A 265 -0.39 -11.77 4.40
C GLU A 265 0.35 -12.75 3.49
N LEU A 266 0.78 -13.91 4.00
CA LEU A 266 1.43 -14.95 3.18
C LEU A 266 0.48 -15.46 2.09
N LEU A 267 -0.78 -15.76 2.43
CA LEU A 267 -1.80 -16.17 1.46
C LEU A 267 -2.06 -15.08 0.43
N THR A 268 -2.10 -13.82 0.86
CA THR A 268 -2.24 -12.66 -0.03
C THR A 268 -1.06 -12.57 -1.00
N TRP A 269 0.17 -12.76 -0.54
CA TRP A 269 1.37 -12.78 -1.37
C TRP A 269 1.46 -13.97 -2.30
N GLN A 270 1.02 -15.15 -1.88
CA GLN A 270 0.91 -16.31 -2.73
C GLN A 270 -0.12 -16.09 -3.85
N GLY A 271 -1.22 -15.41 -3.53
CA GLY A 271 -2.27 -15.05 -4.47
C GLY A 271 -1.83 -13.98 -5.46
N LEU A 272 -1.21 -12.89 -5.01
CA LEU A 272 -1.05 -11.67 -5.83
C LEU A 272 0.40 -11.28 -6.11
N GLY A 273 1.38 -11.99 -5.54
CA GLY A 273 2.80 -11.64 -5.64
C GLY A 273 3.35 -11.60 -7.05
N ASP A 274 2.85 -12.44 -7.97
CA ASP A 274 3.23 -12.38 -9.38
C ASP A 274 2.68 -11.12 -10.08
N LEU A 275 1.45 -10.70 -9.76
CA LEU A 275 0.85 -9.46 -10.27
C LEU A 275 1.62 -8.25 -9.76
N ILE A 276 1.91 -8.22 -8.47
CA ILE A 276 2.72 -7.18 -7.82
C ILE A 276 4.09 -7.10 -8.50
N ASN A 277 4.77 -8.24 -8.67
CA ASN A 277 6.09 -8.23 -9.30
C ASN A 277 6.06 -7.86 -10.78
N ARG A 278 4.99 -8.21 -11.52
CA ARG A 278 4.77 -7.72 -12.88
C ARG A 278 4.63 -6.20 -12.89
N PHE A 279 3.76 -5.64 -12.05
CA PHE A 279 3.59 -4.19 -11.90
C PHE A 279 4.91 -3.49 -11.53
N ARG A 280 5.62 -4.00 -10.51
CA ARG A 280 6.92 -3.48 -10.07
C ARG A 280 7.93 -3.46 -11.21
N THR A 281 8.08 -4.56 -11.95
CA THR A 281 9.15 -4.69 -12.95
C THR A 281 8.79 -4.06 -14.29
N ARG A 282 7.53 -4.16 -14.72
CA ARG A 282 7.05 -3.68 -16.02
C ARG A 282 6.64 -2.22 -15.99
N THR A 283 6.08 -1.73 -14.91
CA THR A 283 5.59 -0.34 -14.82
C THR A 283 6.58 0.52 -14.04
N LEU A 284 6.80 0.18 -12.78
CA LEU A 284 7.64 1.00 -11.89
C LEU A 284 9.15 0.86 -12.17
N LYS A 285 9.57 -0.20 -12.88
CA LYS A 285 10.97 -0.57 -13.12
C LYS A 285 11.76 -0.83 -11.83
N LEU A 286 11.07 -1.28 -10.79
CA LEU A 286 11.63 -1.73 -9.52
C LEU A 286 12.05 -3.21 -9.59
N ASP A 287 12.88 -3.65 -8.64
CA ASP A 287 13.24 -5.07 -8.53
C ASP A 287 12.04 -5.89 -8.01
N PRO A 288 11.89 -7.16 -8.44
CA PRO A 288 10.87 -8.03 -7.88
C PRO A 288 11.16 -8.35 -6.40
N ILE A 289 10.10 -8.55 -5.62
CA ILE A 289 10.15 -8.93 -4.21
C ILE A 289 9.94 -10.45 -4.11
N SER A 290 10.77 -11.13 -3.33
CA SER A 290 10.55 -12.55 -3.03
C SER A 290 9.34 -12.68 -2.09
N PRO A 291 8.44 -13.63 -2.32
CA PRO A 291 7.36 -13.93 -1.38
C PRO A 291 7.87 -14.17 0.06
N LEU A 292 9.09 -14.71 0.22
CA LEU A 292 9.72 -15.02 1.51
C LEU A 292 10.03 -13.80 2.40
N TRP A 293 9.93 -12.57 1.90
CA TRP A 293 10.02 -11.34 2.71
C TRP A 293 9.05 -10.25 2.24
N GLY A 294 8.20 -10.58 1.27
CA GLY A 294 7.06 -9.76 0.88
C GLY A 294 5.97 -9.80 1.94
N PHE A 295 5.72 -10.99 2.53
CA PHE A 295 4.86 -11.08 3.71
C PHE A 295 5.45 -10.18 4.81
N GLN A 296 4.60 -9.44 5.52
CA GLN A 296 4.99 -8.44 6.53
C GLN A 296 5.78 -7.23 6.03
N LEU A 297 5.70 -6.91 4.73
CA LEU A 297 6.42 -5.75 4.16
C LEU A 297 6.14 -4.44 4.90
N LEU A 298 4.87 -4.11 5.16
CA LEU A 298 4.50 -2.86 5.83
C LEU A 298 5.00 -2.81 7.27
N GLN A 299 4.97 -3.96 7.96
CA GLN A 299 5.46 -4.13 9.33
C GLN A 299 6.98 -4.00 9.40
N ARG A 300 7.71 -4.69 8.52
CA ARG A 300 9.19 -4.63 8.46
C ARG A 300 9.69 -3.23 8.15
N LEU A 301 8.98 -2.51 7.29
CA LEU A 301 9.30 -1.13 6.94
C LEU A 301 8.84 -0.11 7.98
N ARG A 302 8.14 -0.55 9.05
CA ARG A 302 7.51 0.30 10.08
C ARG A 302 6.75 1.46 9.44
N VAL A 303 5.95 1.15 8.43
CA VAL A 303 5.10 2.17 7.78
C VAL A 303 4.15 2.72 8.84
N PRO A 304 4.01 4.04 9.02
CA PRO A 304 3.04 4.62 9.94
C PRO A 304 1.61 4.14 9.66
N HIS A 305 0.86 3.76 10.70
CA HIS A 305 -0.55 3.36 10.60
C HIS A 305 -1.43 4.10 11.61
N SER A 306 -2.58 4.57 11.15
CA SER A 306 -3.67 5.06 11.98
C SER A 306 -4.90 4.19 11.81
N TYR A 307 -5.44 3.72 12.92
CA TYR A 307 -6.64 2.90 12.96
C TYR A 307 -7.86 3.72 13.35
N LEU A 308 -8.95 3.53 12.59
CA LEU A 308 -10.19 4.30 12.68
C LEU A 308 -11.24 3.60 13.55
N TRP A 309 -10.88 3.33 14.81
CA TRP A 309 -11.83 2.91 15.84
C TRP A 309 -11.54 3.60 17.17
N SER A 310 -12.50 3.59 18.09
CA SER A 310 -12.31 4.15 19.44
C SER A 310 -11.55 3.21 20.35
N GLN A 311 -10.61 3.75 21.13
CA GLN A 311 -9.89 2.99 22.15
C GLN A 311 -10.80 2.46 23.27
N THR A 312 -11.99 3.05 23.44
CA THR A 312 -13.03 2.57 24.36
C THR A 312 -13.64 1.24 23.88
N LEU A 313 -13.67 1.01 22.57
CA LEU A 313 -14.13 -0.27 21.99
C LEU A 313 -12.99 -1.30 21.95
N ILE A 314 -11.84 -0.92 21.39
CA ILE A 314 -10.66 -1.79 21.30
C ILE A 314 -9.43 -0.97 21.74
N PRO A 315 -8.88 -1.23 22.93
CA PRO A 315 -7.72 -0.48 23.42
C PRO A 315 -6.47 -0.79 22.58
N LYS A 316 -5.52 0.14 22.57
CA LYS A 316 -4.22 -0.06 21.91
C LYS A 316 -3.52 -1.28 22.52
N PRO A 317 -3.20 -2.32 21.73
CA PRO A 317 -2.41 -3.45 22.21
C PRO A 317 -1.07 -3.00 22.78
N SER A 318 -0.66 -3.59 23.90
CA SER A 318 0.61 -3.25 24.57
C SER A 318 1.85 -3.68 23.79
N ASP A 319 1.69 -4.59 22.82
CA ASP A 319 2.74 -5.04 21.92
C ASP A 319 2.83 -4.22 20.62
N TRP A 320 2.01 -3.17 20.47
CA TRP A 320 2.13 -2.21 19.39
C TRP A 320 3.08 -1.07 19.71
N SER A 321 3.81 -0.69 18.68
CA SER A 321 4.82 0.35 18.72
C SER A 321 4.23 1.74 18.45
N SER A 322 5.05 2.78 18.64
CA SER A 322 4.64 4.19 18.49
C SER A 322 4.16 4.60 17.10
N HIS A 323 4.51 3.82 16.06
CA HIS A 323 4.09 4.09 14.68
C HIS A 323 2.72 3.50 14.30
N LEU A 324 2.08 2.77 15.24
CA LEU A 324 0.74 2.19 15.09
C LEU A 324 -0.19 2.86 16.10
N ASN A 325 -1.12 3.69 15.62
CA ASN A 325 -1.99 4.51 16.47
C ASN A 325 -3.46 4.18 16.25
N ILE A 326 -4.26 4.42 17.27
CA ILE A 326 -5.72 4.34 17.22
C ILE A 326 -6.24 5.75 17.44
N THR A 327 -6.83 6.33 16.41
CA THR A 327 -7.15 7.76 16.35
C THR A 327 -8.59 8.07 16.76
N GLY A 328 -9.47 7.07 16.77
CA GLY A 328 -10.91 7.26 16.91
C GLY A 328 -11.64 7.06 15.59
N PHE A 329 -12.97 7.11 15.62
CA PHE A 329 -13.77 7.00 14.41
C PHE A 329 -13.74 8.29 13.58
N SER A 330 -13.75 8.16 12.25
CA SER A 330 -13.89 9.29 11.32
C SER A 330 -15.33 9.32 10.78
N PHE A 331 -16.13 10.28 11.26
CA PHE A 331 -17.55 10.40 10.91
C PHE A 331 -17.80 11.51 9.87
N LEU A 332 -18.64 11.21 8.88
CA LEU A 332 -19.17 12.18 7.94
C LEU A 332 -20.62 12.52 8.32
N LYS A 333 -20.90 13.79 8.61
CA LYS A 333 -22.22 14.30 9.02
C LYS A 333 -23.16 14.43 7.81
N LEU A 334 -23.87 13.36 7.48
CA LEU A 334 -24.79 13.29 6.34
C LEU A 334 -26.24 13.64 6.72
N GLY A 335 -26.60 13.50 7.98
CA GLY A 335 -27.97 13.70 8.48
C GLY A 335 -28.42 15.16 8.51
N SER A 336 -27.50 16.13 8.50
CA SER A 336 -27.83 17.56 8.63
C SER A 336 -28.62 18.14 7.46
N SER A 337 -28.49 17.56 6.27
CA SER A 337 -29.19 17.96 5.04
C SER A 337 -30.27 16.96 4.61
N TYR A 338 -30.53 15.94 5.44
CA TYR A 338 -31.51 14.91 5.13
C TYR A 338 -32.92 15.35 5.50
N SER A 339 -33.83 15.26 4.53
CA SER A 339 -35.26 15.45 4.76
C SER A 339 -35.95 14.07 4.82
N PRO A 340 -36.43 13.65 6.00
CA PRO A 340 -37.10 12.36 6.14
C PRO A 340 -38.48 12.38 5.47
N PRO A 341 -38.91 11.25 4.86
CA PRO A 341 -40.27 11.10 4.34
C PRO A 341 -41.35 11.28 5.43
N GLU A 342 -42.51 11.85 5.07
CA GLU A 342 -43.61 12.11 6.00
C GLU A 342 -44.17 10.84 6.66
N ASP A 343 -44.22 9.74 5.91
CA ASP A 343 -44.66 8.43 6.39
C ASP A 343 -43.70 7.82 7.42
N LEU A 344 -42.40 8.07 7.30
CA LEU A 344 -41.40 7.71 8.32
C LEU A 344 -41.62 8.51 9.61
N ILE A 345 -41.86 9.82 9.52
CA ILE A 345 -42.15 10.66 10.69
C ILE A 345 -43.42 10.15 11.38
N ALA A 346 -44.50 9.95 10.63
CA ALA A 346 -45.76 9.45 11.16
C ALA A 346 -45.58 8.09 11.84
N PHE A 347 -44.77 7.19 11.28
CA PHE A 347 -44.45 5.91 11.92
C PHE A 347 -43.70 6.11 13.24
N LEU A 348 -42.69 6.99 13.28
CA LEU A 348 -41.93 7.27 14.50
C LEU A 348 -42.84 7.80 15.62
N GLU A 349 -43.73 8.74 15.32
CA GLU A 349 -44.64 9.39 16.28
C GLU A 349 -45.75 8.48 16.81
N LYS A 350 -46.18 7.46 16.04
CA LYS A 350 -47.32 6.59 16.36
C LYS A 350 -47.11 5.64 17.56
N GLY A 351 -45.94 5.60 18.20
CA GLY A 351 -45.72 4.66 19.31
C GLY A 351 -44.30 4.63 19.91
N PRO A 352 -43.91 3.53 20.59
CA PRO A 352 -42.61 3.41 21.25
C PRO A 352 -41.42 3.37 20.29
N THR A 353 -40.25 3.91 20.67
CA THR A 353 -39.06 4.00 19.81
C THR A 353 -38.68 2.65 19.17
N PRO A 354 -38.66 2.55 17.82
CA PRO A 354 -38.46 1.28 17.13
C PRO A 354 -37.00 0.80 17.17
N VAL A 355 -36.78 -0.47 16.83
CA VAL A 355 -35.46 -1.07 16.57
C VAL A 355 -35.13 -0.93 15.08
N TYR A 356 -33.90 -0.57 14.73
CA TYR A 356 -33.44 -0.63 13.34
C TYR A 356 -32.93 -2.02 13.00
N ILE A 357 -33.27 -2.55 11.81
CA ILE A 357 -32.74 -3.80 11.27
C ILE A 357 -32.28 -3.57 9.84
N GLY A 358 -30.97 -3.66 9.60
CA GLY A 358 -30.39 -3.44 8.26
C GLY A 358 -29.07 -4.17 8.04
N PHE A 359 -29.03 -5.03 7.03
CA PHE A 359 -27.83 -5.82 6.70
C PHE A 359 -26.98 -5.22 5.58
N GLY A 360 -27.29 -3.99 5.11
CA GLY A 360 -26.57 -3.35 4.02
C GLY A 360 -26.77 -4.05 2.67
N SER A 361 -25.83 -3.88 1.75
CA SER A 361 -25.86 -4.44 0.38
C SER A 361 -25.51 -5.94 0.31
N ILE A 362 -25.98 -6.75 1.27
CA ILE A 362 -25.72 -8.19 1.29
C ILE A 362 -26.72 -8.90 0.37
N VAL A 363 -26.19 -9.69 -0.56
CA VAL A 363 -26.98 -10.60 -1.39
C VAL A 363 -27.24 -11.87 -0.59
N VAL A 364 -28.50 -12.25 -0.43
CA VAL A 364 -28.91 -13.51 0.22
C VAL A 364 -29.65 -14.39 -0.77
N ASP A 365 -29.50 -15.70 -0.66
CA ASP A 365 -30.10 -16.66 -1.60
C ASP A 365 -31.63 -16.64 -1.55
N ASP A 366 -32.22 -16.38 -0.38
CA ASP A 366 -33.68 -16.33 -0.17
C ASP A 366 -34.08 -15.09 0.67
N PRO A 367 -34.28 -13.93 0.02
CA PRO A 367 -34.67 -12.69 0.68
C PRO A 367 -36.07 -12.74 1.31
N ALA A 368 -36.99 -13.53 0.76
CA ALA A 368 -38.34 -13.66 1.25
C ALA A 368 -38.37 -14.39 2.61
N ARG A 369 -37.60 -15.49 2.72
CA ARG A 369 -37.42 -16.20 3.99
C ARG A 369 -36.77 -15.32 5.06
N LEU A 370 -35.77 -14.53 4.69
CA LEU A 370 -35.15 -13.57 5.61
C LEU A 370 -36.15 -12.53 6.11
N THR A 371 -36.96 -11.96 5.20
CA THR A 371 -38.00 -11.00 5.55
C THR A 371 -39.00 -11.60 6.55
N LYS A 372 -39.49 -12.82 6.28
CA LYS A 372 -40.42 -13.52 7.18
C LYS A 372 -39.80 -13.79 8.56
N LEU A 373 -38.54 -14.22 8.60
CA LEU A 373 -37.81 -14.45 9.85
C LEU A 373 -37.70 -13.17 10.68
N ILE A 374 -37.37 -12.04 10.05
CA ILE A 374 -37.28 -10.75 10.72
C ILE A 374 -38.63 -10.35 11.32
N PHE A 375 -39.72 -10.44 10.53
CA PHE A 375 -41.06 -10.08 11.01
C PHE A 375 -41.50 -10.95 12.20
N GLU A 376 -41.23 -12.25 12.14
CA GLU A 376 -41.51 -13.16 13.27
C GLU A 376 -40.67 -12.82 14.50
N ALA A 377 -39.38 -12.49 14.33
CA ALA A 377 -38.50 -12.09 15.42
C ALA A 377 -38.96 -10.78 16.09
N VAL A 378 -39.36 -9.79 15.28
CA VAL A 378 -39.88 -8.50 15.76
C VAL A 378 -41.15 -8.70 16.59
N ASN A 379 -42.08 -9.54 16.11
CA ASN A 379 -43.29 -9.88 16.83
C ASN A 379 -42.99 -10.62 18.14
N LYS A 380 -42.09 -11.62 18.11
CA LYS A 380 -41.66 -12.35 19.31
C LYS A 380 -40.91 -11.46 20.32
N ALA A 381 -40.18 -10.46 19.85
CA ALA A 381 -39.50 -9.49 20.71
C ALA A 381 -40.48 -8.48 21.33
N GLY A 382 -41.67 -8.30 20.75
CA GLY A 382 -42.68 -7.34 21.21
C GLY A 382 -42.30 -5.89 20.92
N VAL A 383 -41.57 -5.64 19.82
CA VAL A 383 -41.05 -4.30 19.47
C VAL A 383 -41.63 -3.80 18.15
N ARG A 384 -41.53 -2.49 17.92
CA ARG A 384 -41.65 -1.90 16.58
C ARG A 384 -40.30 -1.92 15.88
N ALA A 385 -40.28 -2.03 14.55
CA ALA A 385 -39.03 -2.08 13.80
C ALA A 385 -39.04 -1.21 12.53
N ILE A 386 -37.89 -0.60 12.24
CA ILE A 386 -37.56 -0.02 10.94
C ILE A 386 -36.63 -1.02 10.25
N VAL A 387 -37.07 -1.57 9.12
CA VAL A 387 -36.30 -2.57 8.36
C VAL A 387 -35.82 -1.94 7.05
N SER A 388 -34.51 -1.95 6.83
CA SER A 388 -33.92 -1.48 5.58
C SER A 388 -34.22 -2.47 4.45
N LYS A 389 -34.74 -1.99 3.31
CA LYS A 389 -35.05 -2.81 2.13
C LYS A 389 -33.80 -3.46 1.51
N GLY A 390 -32.64 -2.80 1.61
CA GLY A 390 -31.37 -3.26 1.03
C GLY A 390 -31.43 -3.51 -0.49
N TRP A 391 -30.40 -4.19 -1.02
CA TRP A 391 -30.29 -4.57 -2.44
C TRP A 391 -31.02 -5.89 -2.78
N GLY A 392 -31.39 -6.67 -1.76
CA GLY A 392 -31.97 -8.00 -1.90
C GLY A 392 -33.49 -8.04 -2.05
N GLY A 393 -34.18 -6.90 -2.12
CA GLY A 393 -35.64 -6.89 -2.21
C GLY A 393 -36.32 -7.38 -0.94
N MET A 394 -35.79 -7.04 0.24
CA MET A 394 -36.50 -7.31 1.51
C MET A 394 -37.80 -6.49 1.53
N GLY A 395 -38.93 -7.14 1.82
CA GLY A 395 -40.25 -6.50 1.85
C GLY A 395 -41.23 -6.88 0.73
N ALA A 396 -41.04 -8.01 0.05
CA ALA A 396 -42.10 -8.58 -0.79
C ALA A 396 -43.19 -9.23 0.07
N GLY A 397 -44.44 -8.73 -0.02
CA GLY A 397 -45.62 -9.27 0.68
C GLY A 397 -46.26 -8.30 1.68
N ASP A 398 -47.19 -8.81 2.50
CA ASP A 398 -47.90 -8.02 3.53
C ASP A 398 -46.94 -7.64 4.67
N VAL A 399 -46.79 -6.33 4.89
CA VAL A 399 -45.93 -5.77 5.93
C VAL A 399 -46.73 -5.59 7.23
N PRO A 400 -46.30 -6.14 8.37
CA PRO A 400 -46.97 -5.93 9.66
C PRO A 400 -47.04 -4.45 10.06
N GLU A 401 -48.11 -4.02 10.74
CA GLU A 401 -48.30 -2.62 11.15
C GLU A 401 -47.20 -2.08 12.08
N ASN A 402 -46.52 -2.96 12.82
CA ASN A 402 -45.40 -2.61 13.70
C ASN A 402 -44.04 -2.54 12.96
N VAL A 403 -44.03 -2.67 11.63
CA VAL A 403 -42.82 -2.64 10.79
C VAL A 403 -42.92 -1.53 9.74
N TYR A 404 -41.87 -0.72 9.64
CA TYR A 404 -41.70 0.26 8.57
C TYR A 404 -40.53 -0.13 7.66
N LEU A 405 -40.75 -0.16 6.35
CA LEU A 405 -39.71 -0.50 5.37
C LEU A 405 -39.02 0.76 4.82
N ILE A 406 -37.77 1.00 5.22
CA ILE A 406 -37.01 2.18 4.82
C ILE A 406 -36.10 1.92 3.62
N GLY A 407 -35.98 2.93 2.75
CA GLY A 407 -34.95 2.99 1.70
C GLY A 407 -33.60 3.48 2.25
N ASN A 408 -32.86 4.22 1.42
CA ASN A 408 -31.61 4.85 1.85
C ASN A 408 -31.89 5.99 2.85
N CYS A 409 -31.24 5.92 4.01
CA CYS A 409 -31.32 6.94 5.06
C CYS A 409 -29.94 7.08 5.73
N PRO A 410 -29.43 8.30 5.96
CA PRO A 410 -28.20 8.50 6.72
C PRO A 410 -28.31 7.92 8.13
N HIS A 411 -27.34 7.08 8.51
CA HIS A 411 -27.34 6.42 9.83
C HIS A 411 -27.18 7.41 10.98
N ASP A 412 -26.44 8.51 10.78
CA ASP A 412 -26.25 9.55 11.79
C ASP A 412 -27.54 10.29 12.11
N TRP A 413 -28.51 10.33 11.19
CA TRP A 413 -29.88 10.79 11.47
C TRP A 413 -30.73 9.65 12.04
N LEU A 414 -30.81 8.52 11.32
CA LEU A 414 -31.73 7.43 11.64
C LEU A 414 -31.50 6.86 13.04
N PHE A 415 -30.25 6.66 13.42
CA PHE A 415 -29.93 6.00 14.68
C PHE A 415 -30.24 6.87 15.90
N GLN A 416 -30.50 8.18 15.73
CA GLN A 416 -31.02 9.01 16.83
C GLN A 416 -32.45 8.62 17.22
N HIS A 417 -33.21 8.02 16.30
CA HIS A 417 -34.64 7.72 16.45
C HIS A 417 -34.93 6.24 16.72
N VAL A 418 -33.92 5.44 17.10
CA VAL A 418 -34.07 4.01 17.37
C VAL A 418 -33.54 3.61 18.74
N SER A 419 -34.08 2.53 19.29
CA SER A 419 -33.73 1.99 20.61
C SER A 419 -32.57 0.99 20.57
N CYS A 420 -32.34 0.34 19.43
CA CYS A 420 -31.27 -0.62 19.19
C CYS A 420 -31.00 -0.73 17.68
N VAL A 421 -29.77 -1.10 17.31
CA VAL A 421 -29.34 -1.31 15.92
C VAL A 421 -29.00 -2.78 15.71
N VAL A 422 -29.76 -3.47 14.86
CA VAL A 422 -29.44 -4.81 14.36
C VAL A 422 -28.83 -4.68 12.97
N HIS A 423 -27.61 -5.16 12.80
CA HIS A 423 -26.93 -5.06 11.50
C HIS A 423 -25.91 -6.16 11.26
N HIS A 424 -25.29 -6.13 10.09
CA HIS A 424 -24.37 -7.18 9.63
C HIS A 424 -22.99 -7.17 10.31
N GLY A 425 -22.65 -6.17 11.11
CA GLY A 425 -21.33 -6.06 11.75
C GLY A 425 -20.24 -5.31 10.97
N GLY A 426 -20.56 -4.59 9.88
CA GLY A 426 -19.56 -3.80 9.17
C GLY A 426 -19.06 -2.61 10.01
N ALA A 427 -17.75 -2.34 9.97
CA ALA A 427 -17.06 -1.37 10.84
C ALA A 427 -17.79 -0.01 10.95
N GLY A 428 -18.18 0.60 9.82
CA GLY A 428 -18.85 1.90 9.83
C GLY A 428 -20.25 1.90 10.45
N THR A 429 -21.01 0.81 10.29
CA THR A 429 -22.35 0.71 10.92
C THR A 429 -22.22 0.43 12.42
N THR A 430 -21.27 -0.43 12.81
CA THR A 430 -20.89 -0.66 14.20
C THR A 430 -20.54 0.65 14.89
N ALA A 431 -19.66 1.44 14.26
CA ALA A 431 -19.20 2.74 14.75
C ALA A 431 -20.37 3.73 14.93
N ALA A 432 -21.25 3.84 13.94
CA ALA A 432 -22.40 4.75 14.01
C ALA A 432 -23.37 4.39 15.14
N GLY A 433 -23.62 3.09 15.36
CA GLY A 433 -24.49 2.62 16.44
C GLY A 433 -23.95 3.00 17.82
N ILE A 434 -22.71 2.60 18.12
CA ILE A 434 -22.11 2.85 19.44
C ILE A 434 -21.81 4.33 19.70
N ALA A 435 -21.45 5.11 18.68
CA ALA A 435 -21.21 6.55 18.83
C ALA A 435 -22.48 7.33 19.19
N LEU A 436 -23.66 6.81 18.84
CA LEU A 436 -24.96 7.37 19.19
C LEU A 436 -25.60 6.70 20.42
N GLY A 437 -24.82 5.93 21.18
CA GLY A 437 -25.28 5.27 22.40
C GLY A 437 -26.33 4.20 22.13
N LYS A 438 -26.30 3.55 20.96
CA LYS A 438 -27.31 2.54 20.60
C LYS A 438 -26.78 1.12 20.82
N PRO A 439 -27.44 0.31 21.66
CA PRO A 439 -27.13 -1.10 21.79
C PRO A 439 -27.11 -1.78 20.41
N THR A 440 -26.09 -2.60 20.16
CA THR A 440 -25.77 -3.06 18.82
C THR A 440 -25.82 -4.59 18.74
N VAL A 441 -26.74 -5.15 17.96
CA VAL A 441 -26.86 -6.59 17.68
C VAL A 441 -26.22 -6.90 16.33
N VAL A 442 -25.21 -7.78 16.34
CA VAL A 442 -24.44 -8.12 15.14
C VAL A 442 -24.81 -9.50 14.61
N VAL A 443 -25.21 -9.55 13.33
CA VAL A 443 -25.49 -10.77 12.56
C VAL A 443 -24.45 -10.89 11.44
N PRO A 444 -23.29 -11.52 11.67
CA PRO A 444 -22.23 -11.54 10.68
C PRO A 444 -22.51 -12.53 9.54
N PHE A 445 -22.10 -12.13 8.34
CA PHE A 445 -22.16 -12.92 7.11
C PHE A 445 -20.76 -13.36 6.65
N PHE A 446 -19.79 -12.44 6.59
CA PHE A 446 -18.42 -12.71 6.12
C PHE A 446 -17.43 -11.61 6.54
N GLY A 447 -16.15 -11.80 6.21
CA GLY A 447 -15.12 -10.76 6.36
C GLY A 447 -14.81 -10.42 7.82
N ASP A 448 -14.75 -9.14 8.12
CA ASP A 448 -14.45 -8.56 9.44
C ASP A 448 -15.64 -8.53 10.41
N GLN A 449 -16.84 -8.80 9.90
CA GLN A 449 -18.09 -8.72 10.65
C GLN A 449 -18.12 -9.59 11.93
N PRO A 450 -17.64 -10.86 11.92
CA PRO A 450 -17.58 -11.65 13.15
C PRO A 450 -16.67 -11.03 14.21
N PHE A 451 -15.56 -10.41 13.78
CA PHE A 451 -14.63 -9.74 14.68
C PHE A 451 -15.31 -8.57 15.39
N TRP A 452 -15.98 -7.68 14.65
CA TRP A 452 -16.71 -6.55 15.25
C TRP A 452 -17.81 -6.99 16.19
N GLY A 453 -18.59 -8.01 15.82
CA GLY A 453 -19.61 -8.58 16.69
C GLY A 453 -19.04 -9.10 18.01
N GLN A 454 -17.87 -9.75 17.97
CA GLN A 454 -17.17 -10.17 19.18
C GLN A 454 -16.66 -8.99 20.00
N MET A 455 -16.13 -7.94 19.38
CA MET A 455 -15.63 -6.76 20.09
C MET A 455 -16.77 -6.00 20.79
N ILE A 456 -17.92 -5.85 20.13
CA ILE A 456 -19.14 -5.27 20.72
C ILE A 456 -19.60 -6.08 21.93
N ALA A 457 -19.68 -7.39 21.80
CA ALA A 457 -20.08 -8.27 22.90
C ALA A 457 -19.11 -8.20 24.08
N ARG A 458 -17.79 -8.17 23.82
CA ARG A 458 -16.75 -8.05 24.85
C ARG A 458 -16.79 -6.71 25.57
N ALA A 459 -17.14 -5.64 24.86
CA ALA A 459 -17.26 -4.32 25.44
C ALA A 459 -18.61 -4.09 26.16
N GLY A 460 -19.52 -5.08 26.17
CA GLY A 460 -20.83 -4.97 26.80
C GLY A 460 -21.85 -4.13 26.01
N ALA A 461 -21.52 -3.67 24.81
CA ALA A 461 -22.37 -2.82 23.97
C ALA A 461 -23.45 -3.59 23.19
N GLY A 462 -23.52 -4.91 23.36
CA GLY A 462 -24.47 -5.78 22.68
C GLY A 462 -24.32 -7.26 23.03
N PRO A 463 -25.22 -8.13 22.52
CA PRO A 463 -25.14 -9.57 22.72
C PRO A 463 -23.99 -10.20 21.92
N LYS A 464 -23.69 -11.47 22.22
CA LYS A 464 -22.82 -12.29 21.36
C LYS A 464 -23.37 -12.32 19.93
N PRO A 465 -22.51 -12.22 18.90
CA PRO A 465 -22.97 -12.19 17.52
C PRO A 465 -23.65 -13.49 17.11
N ILE A 466 -24.68 -13.40 16.28
CA ILE A 466 -25.40 -14.56 15.74
C ILE A 466 -25.06 -14.70 14.26
N PRO A 467 -24.18 -15.64 13.86
CA PRO A 467 -23.90 -15.86 12.45
C PRO A 467 -25.17 -16.06 11.65
N TYR A 468 -25.29 -15.43 10.48
CA TYR A 468 -26.50 -15.44 9.65
C TYR A 468 -27.05 -16.87 9.43
N LYS A 469 -26.16 -17.84 9.16
CA LYS A 469 -26.51 -19.25 8.94
C LYS A 469 -27.13 -19.95 10.16
N GLN A 470 -26.96 -19.39 11.35
CA GLN A 470 -27.47 -19.91 12.63
C GLN A 470 -28.63 -19.05 13.18
N MET A 471 -29.02 -18.00 12.46
CA MET A 471 -30.06 -17.08 12.89
C MET A 471 -31.44 -17.74 12.77
N THR A 472 -32.23 -17.59 13.83
CA THR A 472 -33.63 -18.03 13.91
C THR A 472 -34.47 -16.88 14.46
N PRO A 473 -35.82 -16.92 14.31
CA PRO A 473 -36.67 -15.90 14.92
C PRO A 473 -36.46 -15.76 16.44
N ASP A 474 -36.28 -16.89 17.13
CA ASP A 474 -36.10 -16.92 18.58
C ASP A 474 -34.73 -16.37 19.01
N SER A 475 -33.65 -16.71 18.28
CA SER A 475 -32.31 -16.21 18.61
C SER A 475 -32.19 -14.71 18.36
N LEU A 476 -32.77 -14.22 17.26
CA LEU A 476 -32.82 -12.79 16.97
C LEU A 476 -33.67 -12.03 18.00
N ALA A 477 -34.87 -12.53 18.32
CA ALA A 477 -35.73 -11.92 19.34
C ALA A 477 -35.06 -11.88 20.73
N ALA A 478 -34.37 -12.96 21.12
CA ALA A 478 -33.62 -13.01 22.37
C ALA A 478 -32.47 -11.99 22.39
N SER A 479 -31.78 -11.80 21.27
CA SER A 479 -30.69 -10.82 21.15
C SER A 479 -31.19 -9.38 21.20
N ILE A 480 -32.32 -9.09 20.56
CA ILE A 480 -33.00 -7.79 20.67
C ILE A 480 -33.38 -7.51 22.13
N ARG A 481 -34.04 -8.47 22.80
CA ARG A 481 -34.39 -8.31 24.22
C ARG A 481 -33.17 -8.12 25.12
N PHE A 482 -32.07 -8.82 24.85
CA PHE A 482 -30.82 -8.63 25.58
C PHE A 482 -30.27 -7.22 25.37
N ALA A 483 -30.24 -6.73 24.14
CA ALA A 483 -29.72 -5.39 23.82
C ALA A 483 -30.56 -4.26 24.45
N LEU A 484 -31.85 -4.50 24.71
CA LEU A 484 -32.75 -3.53 25.32
C LEU A 484 -32.72 -3.52 26.86
N LYS A 485 -31.87 -4.33 27.49
CA LYS A 485 -31.64 -4.28 28.94
C LYS A 485 -30.94 -2.99 29.35
N ASP A 486 -31.23 -2.51 30.56
CA ASP A 486 -30.72 -1.21 31.02
C ASP A 486 -29.19 -1.23 31.22
N GLU A 487 -28.61 -2.36 31.66
CA GLU A 487 -27.15 -2.45 31.82
C GLU A 487 -26.39 -2.32 30.48
N VAL A 488 -27.01 -2.77 29.38
CA VAL A 488 -26.43 -2.63 28.03
C VAL A 488 -26.55 -1.19 27.54
N LYS A 489 -27.66 -0.51 27.83
CA LYS A 489 -27.86 0.90 27.50
C LYS A 489 -26.86 1.78 28.23
N GLU A 490 -26.71 1.60 29.54
CA GLU A 490 -25.74 2.36 30.35
C GLU A 490 -24.30 2.18 29.83
N ALA A 491 -23.92 0.94 29.48
CA ALA A 491 -22.60 0.65 28.93
C ALA A 491 -22.33 1.38 27.60
N VAL A 492 -23.29 1.35 26.67
CA VAL A 492 -23.12 1.98 25.37
C VAL A 492 -23.25 3.52 25.44
N GLU A 493 -24.04 4.06 26.36
CA GLU A 493 -24.11 5.50 26.62
C GLU A 493 -22.78 6.04 27.18
N GLY A 494 -22.17 5.31 28.12
CA GLY A 494 -20.84 5.62 28.62
C GLY A 494 -19.77 5.59 27.51
N MET A 495 -19.85 4.60 26.61
CA MET A 495 -18.97 4.51 25.45
C MET A 495 -19.20 5.67 24.46
N ALA A 496 -20.46 6.01 24.17
CA ALA A 496 -20.82 7.11 23.29
C ALA A 496 -20.30 8.45 23.82
N PHE A 497 -20.35 8.66 25.14
CA PHE A 497 -19.76 9.83 25.78
C PHE A 497 -18.26 9.92 25.50
N GLN A 498 -17.49 8.83 25.69
CA GLN A 498 -16.05 8.82 25.38
C GLN A 498 -15.79 9.08 23.89
N ILE A 499 -16.52 8.39 23.00
CA ILE A 499 -16.40 8.56 21.55
C ILE A 499 -16.70 10.00 21.12
N SER A 500 -17.64 10.69 21.78
CA SER A 500 -17.98 12.08 21.47
C SER A 500 -16.84 13.08 21.73
N GLN A 501 -15.84 12.68 22.53
CA GLN A 501 -14.65 13.49 22.81
C GLN A 501 -13.49 13.18 21.84
N GLU A 502 -13.65 12.18 20.97
CA GLU A 502 -12.66 11.79 19.96
C GLU A 502 -12.95 12.48 18.62
N ASP A 503 -11.89 12.87 17.92
CA ASP A 503 -11.96 13.26 16.50
C ASP A 503 -10.95 12.41 15.73
N GLY A 504 -11.42 11.27 15.21
CA GLY A 504 -10.56 10.33 14.48
C GLY A 504 -10.00 10.91 13.19
N ALA A 505 -10.71 11.85 12.54
CA ALA A 505 -10.23 12.48 11.33
C ALA A 505 -9.07 13.44 11.65
N ALA A 506 -9.25 14.31 12.66
CA ALA A 506 -8.20 15.23 13.10
C ALA A 506 -6.99 14.47 13.69
N GLY A 507 -7.22 13.43 14.49
CA GLY A 507 -6.17 12.57 15.02
C GLY A 507 -5.37 11.88 13.90
N THR A 508 -6.02 11.45 12.83
CA THR A 508 -5.33 10.87 11.65
C THR A 508 -4.51 11.89 10.90
N VAL A 509 -4.99 13.12 10.73
CA VAL A 509 -4.22 14.21 10.10
C VAL A 509 -2.98 14.54 10.94
N GLN A 510 -3.14 14.63 12.25
CA GLN A 510 -2.00 14.86 13.16
C GLN A 510 -0.96 13.73 13.05
N ASP A 511 -1.39 12.46 13.15
CA ASP A 511 -0.53 11.29 13.00
C ASP A 511 0.23 11.32 11.66
N PHE A 512 -0.46 11.68 10.58
CA PHE A 512 0.11 11.80 9.24
C PHE A 512 1.20 12.89 9.17
N GLU A 513 0.92 14.09 9.69
CA GLU A 513 1.87 15.20 9.66
C GLU A 513 3.11 14.94 10.54
N GLU A 514 2.92 14.35 11.72
CA GLU A 514 4.03 13.93 12.58
C GLU A 514 4.92 12.89 11.86
N ALA A 515 4.31 11.97 11.13
CA ALA A 515 5.02 10.97 10.33
C ALA A 515 5.73 11.55 9.10
N LEU A 516 5.18 12.60 8.47
CA LEU A 516 5.78 13.28 7.31
C LEU A 516 7.12 13.94 7.65
N ARG A 517 7.30 14.39 8.89
CA ARG A 517 8.44 15.24 9.31
C ARG A 517 8.58 16.44 8.38
N VAL A 518 7.53 17.26 8.32
CA VAL A 518 7.36 18.35 7.34
C VAL A 518 8.61 19.22 7.13
N ASP A 519 9.40 19.47 8.17
CA ASP A 519 10.65 20.24 8.06
C ASP A 519 11.72 19.57 7.18
N GLU A 520 11.77 18.23 7.09
CA GLU A 520 12.66 17.48 6.17
C GLU A 520 12.23 17.61 4.70
N LEU A 521 10.99 18.06 4.44
CA LEU A 521 10.44 18.23 3.09
C LEU A 521 10.74 19.62 2.50
N ARG A 522 11.16 20.59 3.32
CA ARG A 522 11.28 22.00 2.92
C ARG A 522 12.49 22.28 2.03
N CYS A 523 12.35 23.26 1.14
CA CYS A 523 13.47 23.80 0.39
C CYS A 523 14.40 24.63 1.29
N HIS A 524 15.71 24.42 1.18
CA HIS A 524 16.71 25.11 2.01
C HIS A 524 16.82 26.62 1.74
N VAL A 525 16.45 27.08 0.54
CA VAL A 525 16.50 28.50 0.16
C VAL A 525 15.13 29.18 0.13
N CYS A 526 14.04 28.41 0.13
CA CYS A 526 12.65 28.87 0.07
C CYS A 526 11.78 27.97 0.99
N PRO A 527 11.90 28.11 2.33
CA PRO A 527 11.38 27.11 3.28
C PRO A 527 9.86 26.92 3.30
N ASP A 528 9.11 27.86 2.74
CA ASP A 528 7.66 27.80 2.49
C ASP A 528 7.28 26.82 1.38
N ARG A 529 8.24 26.41 0.51
CA ARG A 529 7.98 25.52 -0.62
C ARG A 529 8.61 24.14 -0.44
N LEU A 530 7.95 23.13 -1.00
CA LEU A 530 8.42 21.74 -1.03
C LEU A 530 9.73 21.64 -1.84
N ALA A 531 10.73 20.96 -1.30
CA ALA A 531 11.93 20.59 -2.04
C ALA A 531 11.63 19.45 -3.02
N VAL A 532 11.95 19.64 -4.29
CA VAL A 532 11.73 18.63 -5.35
C VAL A 532 13.06 18.10 -5.89
N TRP A 533 14.13 18.88 -5.76
CA TRP A 533 15.43 18.62 -6.35
C TRP A 533 16.51 18.57 -5.29
N ILE A 534 17.51 17.71 -5.51
CA ILE A 534 18.79 17.77 -4.82
C ILE A 534 19.87 18.21 -5.79
N ASP A 535 20.64 19.21 -5.40
CA ASP A 535 21.86 19.60 -6.08
C ASP A 535 23.01 18.66 -5.67
N LYS A 536 23.64 18.00 -6.64
CA LYS A 536 24.68 16.98 -6.35
C LYS A 536 25.99 17.57 -5.84
N GLU A 537 26.25 18.85 -6.09
CA GLU A 537 27.50 19.50 -5.72
C GLU A 537 27.45 20.04 -4.29
N SER A 538 26.40 20.79 -3.96
CA SER A 538 26.19 21.33 -2.60
C SER A 538 25.43 20.39 -1.66
N GLY A 539 24.69 19.41 -2.19
CA GLY A 539 23.74 18.62 -1.42
C GLY A 539 22.46 19.37 -1.04
N ALA A 540 22.26 20.60 -1.52
CA ALA A 540 21.11 21.42 -1.15
C ALA A 540 19.79 20.86 -1.69
N HIS A 541 18.73 20.93 -0.87
CA HIS A 541 17.37 20.58 -1.24
C HIS A 541 16.64 21.83 -1.79
N LEU A 542 16.21 21.78 -3.04
CA LEU A 542 15.68 22.92 -3.79
C LEU A 542 14.24 22.65 -4.27
N SER A 543 13.37 23.65 -4.15
CA SER A 543 12.02 23.60 -4.74
C SER A 543 12.07 23.71 -6.27
N GLY A 544 10.96 23.42 -6.95
CA GLY A 544 10.83 23.67 -8.38
C GLY A 544 11.10 25.14 -8.73
N PHE A 545 10.41 26.05 -8.04
CA PHE A 545 10.62 27.50 -8.13
C PHE A 545 12.09 27.92 -7.93
N ALA A 546 12.72 27.47 -6.83
CA ALA A 546 14.09 27.85 -6.52
C ALA A 546 15.05 27.36 -7.61
N THR A 547 14.84 26.13 -8.07
CA THR A 547 15.63 25.51 -9.13
C THR A 547 15.52 26.29 -10.44
N ALA A 548 14.30 26.62 -10.87
CA ALA A 548 14.04 27.38 -12.09
C ALA A 548 14.67 28.79 -12.02
N THR A 549 14.56 29.45 -10.87
CA THR A 549 15.14 30.78 -10.61
C THR A 549 16.68 30.74 -10.69
N LEU A 550 17.31 29.78 -10.01
CA LEU A 550 18.77 29.67 -9.99
C LEU A 550 19.32 29.26 -11.36
N ALA A 551 18.62 28.39 -12.09
CA ALA A 551 19.00 28.03 -13.45
C ALA A 551 18.85 29.20 -14.43
N ALA A 552 17.84 30.07 -14.24
CA ALA A 552 17.68 31.31 -15.02
C ALA A 552 18.84 32.30 -14.85
N GLN A 553 19.47 32.30 -13.69
CA GLN A 553 20.62 33.14 -13.39
C GLN A 553 21.96 32.44 -13.70
N GLY A 554 21.94 31.24 -14.27
CA GLY A 554 23.14 30.45 -14.56
C GLY A 554 23.89 29.97 -13.30
N LEU A 555 23.25 29.98 -12.14
CA LEU A 555 23.86 29.62 -10.85
C LEU A 555 23.82 28.11 -10.56
N VAL A 556 22.89 27.38 -11.19
CA VAL A 556 22.73 25.93 -11.06
C VAL A 556 22.50 25.32 -12.43
N HIS A 557 23.23 24.25 -12.75
CA HIS A 557 23.11 23.56 -14.03
C HIS A 557 22.13 22.37 -13.95
N PRO A 558 21.36 22.03 -15.00
CA PRO A 558 20.46 20.87 -14.96
C PRO A 558 21.14 19.51 -14.73
N LYS A 559 22.41 19.38 -15.14
CA LYS A 559 23.22 18.15 -15.00
C LYS A 559 23.51 17.80 -13.52
N GLN A 560 23.67 18.81 -12.66
CA GLN A 560 23.93 18.62 -11.23
C GLN A 560 22.64 18.32 -10.44
N LEU A 561 21.46 18.52 -11.04
CA LEU A 561 20.19 18.23 -10.37
C LEU A 561 19.79 16.75 -10.45
N ARG A 562 19.07 16.28 -9.44
CA ARG A 562 18.38 14.98 -9.39
C ARG A 562 17.07 15.17 -8.63
N LEU A 563 16.03 14.39 -8.95
CA LEU A 563 14.82 14.36 -8.11
C LEU A 563 15.21 13.95 -6.69
N LEU A 564 14.73 14.74 -5.74
CA LEU A 564 14.85 14.45 -4.32
C LEU A 564 13.96 13.25 -3.97
N ARG A 565 14.43 12.42 -3.05
CA ARG A 565 13.65 11.33 -2.46
C ARG A 565 13.50 11.63 -0.98
N HIS A 566 12.34 12.12 -0.58
CA HIS A 566 12.03 12.43 0.82
C HIS A 566 12.05 11.20 1.71
N ARG A 567 11.60 10.06 1.16
CA ARG A 567 11.61 8.78 1.86
C ARG A 567 12.28 7.71 1.01
N HIS A 568 13.17 6.95 1.65
CA HIS A 568 13.76 5.76 1.04
C HIS A 568 13.14 4.51 1.68
N TRP A 569 12.40 3.76 0.88
CA TRP A 569 11.75 2.52 1.28
C TRP A 569 12.66 1.34 0.94
N TYR A 570 13.31 0.76 1.95
CA TYR A 570 14.25 -0.36 1.80
C TYR A 570 13.52 -1.70 1.65
N VAL A 571 12.74 -1.82 0.59
CA VAL A 571 11.93 -3.01 0.28
C VAL A 571 12.82 -4.24 0.04
N HIS A 572 14.06 -4.03 -0.42
CA HIS A 572 15.06 -5.05 -0.70
C HIS A 572 16.23 -4.99 0.29
N GLU A 573 16.05 -5.47 1.51
CA GLU A 573 17.17 -5.71 2.44
C GLU A 573 17.91 -7.01 2.10
N GLY A 574 17.35 -7.81 1.19
CA GLY A 574 17.87 -9.09 0.74
C GLY A 574 17.48 -10.23 1.69
N ALA A 575 17.98 -11.43 1.44
CA ALA A 575 17.63 -12.59 2.24
C ALA A 575 18.15 -12.47 3.68
N GLU A 576 17.42 -13.00 4.65
CA GLU A 576 17.86 -13.05 6.06
C GLU A 576 19.02 -14.03 6.28
N SER A 577 19.07 -15.09 5.46
CA SER A 577 20.11 -16.11 5.49
C SER A 577 20.50 -16.53 4.07
N PRO A 578 21.71 -17.07 3.86
CA PRO A 578 22.17 -17.49 2.53
C PRO A 578 21.32 -18.63 1.95
N GLY A 579 20.79 -19.53 2.80
CA GLY A 579 19.88 -20.59 2.39
C GLY A 579 18.55 -20.03 1.86
N ILE A 580 17.94 -19.08 2.58
CA ILE A 580 16.75 -18.36 2.12
C ILE A 580 17.06 -17.62 0.81
N GLY A 581 18.25 -17.03 0.69
CA GLY A 581 18.68 -16.33 -0.52
C GLY A 581 18.79 -17.23 -1.75
N ALA A 582 19.34 -18.43 -1.59
CA ALA A 582 19.40 -19.44 -2.64
C ALA A 582 18.00 -19.91 -3.06
N ILE A 583 17.13 -20.22 -2.09
CA ILE A 583 15.74 -20.65 -2.36
C ILE A 583 14.96 -19.54 -3.07
N ALA A 584 15.11 -18.28 -2.64
CA ALA A 584 14.46 -17.13 -3.27
C ALA A 584 14.90 -16.95 -4.73
N ALA A 585 16.19 -17.11 -5.03
CA ALA A 585 16.70 -17.00 -6.39
C ALA A 585 16.14 -18.10 -7.32
N ILE A 586 16.09 -19.35 -6.83
CA ILE A 586 15.55 -20.49 -7.58
C ILE A 586 14.03 -20.32 -7.78
N SER A 587 13.30 -19.94 -6.73
CA SER A 587 11.85 -19.71 -6.81
C SER A 587 11.52 -18.56 -7.76
N GLY A 588 12.33 -17.50 -7.76
CA GLY A 588 12.21 -16.37 -8.68
C GLY A 588 12.39 -16.74 -10.16
N LEU A 589 13.29 -17.69 -10.47
CA LEU A 589 13.45 -18.23 -11.82
C LEU A 589 12.17 -18.93 -12.30
N PHE A 590 11.63 -19.84 -11.49
CA PHE A 590 10.40 -20.58 -11.85
C PHE A 590 9.19 -19.64 -11.98
N ALA A 591 9.05 -18.68 -11.07
CA ALA A 591 8.01 -17.65 -11.15
C ALA A 591 8.16 -16.82 -12.43
N GLY A 592 9.38 -16.39 -12.78
CA GLY A 592 9.69 -15.65 -14.00
C GLY A 592 9.25 -16.41 -15.25
N ILE A 593 9.68 -17.67 -15.39
CA ILE A 593 9.29 -18.55 -16.51
C ILE A 593 7.76 -18.70 -16.59
N GLY A 594 7.09 -18.91 -15.45
CA GLY A 594 5.63 -18.98 -15.37
C GLY A 594 4.93 -17.69 -15.83
N THR A 595 5.45 -16.52 -15.44
CA THR A 595 4.90 -15.24 -15.88
C THR A 595 5.13 -14.96 -17.36
N ASP A 596 6.31 -15.32 -17.89
CA ASP A 596 6.66 -15.11 -19.30
C ASP A 596 5.84 -16.01 -20.22
N THR A 597 5.65 -17.28 -19.83
CA THR A 597 4.78 -18.24 -20.55
C THR A 597 3.32 -17.80 -20.56
N THR A 598 2.81 -17.31 -19.43
CA THR A 598 1.44 -16.78 -19.34
C THR A 598 1.26 -15.56 -20.24
N THR A 599 2.22 -14.62 -20.21
CA THR A 599 2.19 -13.42 -21.08
C THR A 599 2.24 -13.80 -22.56
N TYR A 600 3.03 -14.81 -22.92
CA TYR A 600 3.06 -15.34 -24.29
C TYR A 600 1.69 -15.92 -24.69
N SER A 601 1.07 -16.72 -23.82
CA SER A 601 -0.28 -17.26 -24.05
C SER A 601 -1.33 -16.16 -24.24
N GLU A 602 -1.29 -15.11 -23.42
CA GLU A 602 -2.20 -13.95 -23.55
C GLU A 602 -2.00 -13.21 -24.88
N ARG A 603 -0.74 -12.96 -25.28
CA ARG A 603 -0.43 -12.33 -26.58
C ARG A 603 -0.94 -13.13 -27.76
N LEU A 604 -0.93 -14.46 -27.68
CA LEU A 604 -1.50 -15.34 -28.71
C LEU A 604 -3.04 -15.29 -28.77
N LYS A 605 -3.69 -15.00 -27.63
CA LYS A 605 -5.16 -14.96 -27.52
C LYS A 605 -5.78 -13.61 -27.91
N ARG A 606 -5.01 -12.52 -27.91
CA ARG A 606 -5.51 -11.16 -28.22
C ARG A 606 -5.84 -11.01 -29.72
N ARG A 607 -7.07 -10.60 -30.05
CA ARG A 607 -7.46 -10.20 -31.43
C ARG A 607 -7.27 -8.67 -31.60
N PRO A 608 -6.82 -8.19 -32.77
CA PRO A 608 -6.69 -6.75 -33.02
C PRO A 608 -8.06 -6.07 -33.04
N THR A 609 -8.20 -4.93 -32.36
CA THR A 609 -9.39 -4.07 -32.38
C THR A 609 -9.29 -3.01 -33.49
N ALA A 610 -10.43 -2.45 -33.93
CA ALA A 610 -10.47 -1.42 -34.97
C ALA A 610 -9.67 -0.14 -34.58
N GLU A 611 -9.54 0.17 -33.29
CA GLU A 611 -8.72 1.27 -32.78
C GLU A 611 -7.21 1.09 -33.03
N ASP A 612 -6.71 -0.15 -33.00
CA ASP A 612 -5.30 -0.45 -33.30
C ASP A 612 -4.96 -0.17 -34.79
N GLN A 613 -5.97 -0.19 -35.67
CA GLN A 613 -5.80 0.10 -37.11
C GLN A 613 -5.87 1.60 -37.42
N VAL A 614 -6.61 2.39 -36.63
CA VAL A 614 -6.76 3.84 -36.81
C VAL A 614 -5.59 4.62 -36.22
N LEU A 615 -5.02 4.18 -35.09
CA LEU A 615 -3.82 4.79 -34.48
C LEU A 615 -2.57 4.65 -35.37
N ASP A 616 -2.41 3.52 -36.07
CA ASP A 616 -1.30 3.31 -37.02
C ASP A 616 -1.47 4.14 -38.32
N GLY A 617 -2.71 4.47 -38.70
CA GLY A 617 -3.02 5.29 -39.88
C GLY A 617 -2.76 6.79 -39.71
N LYS A 618 -2.92 7.34 -38.50
CA LYS A 618 -2.59 8.76 -38.22
C LYS A 618 -1.09 9.01 -38.04
N ALA A 619 -0.35 8.05 -37.48
CA ALA A 619 1.11 8.15 -37.31
C ALA A 619 1.89 8.22 -38.63
N SER A 620 1.25 7.91 -39.76
CA SER A 620 1.85 7.96 -41.10
C SER A 620 1.57 9.25 -41.88
N LEU A 621 0.69 10.15 -41.39
CA LEU A 621 0.28 11.36 -42.10
C LEU A 621 0.80 12.69 -41.51
N GLU A 622 1.33 12.73 -40.28
CA GLU A 622 1.81 13.97 -39.65
C GLU A 622 3.30 14.30 -39.89
N ALA A 623 3.90 13.69 -40.93
CA ALA A 623 5.28 13.97 -41.33
C ALA A 623 5.33 14.80 -42.63
N GLY A 624 4.79 16.00 -42.61
CA GLY A 624 5.01 16.96 -43.69
C GLY A 624 4.00 18.09 -43.72
N THR A 625 4.52 19.31 -43.83
CA THR A 625 3.82 20.59 -44.10
C THR A 625 3.25 21.32 -42.88
N ALA A 626 3.94 22.39 -42.48
CA ALA A 626 3.36 23.60 -41.90
C ALA A 626 4.44 24.71 -41.93
N ASP A 627 4.49 25.45 -43.04
CA ASP A 627 5.06 26.80 -43.11
C ASP A 627 3.94 27.76 -42.71
N GLU A 628 4.03 28.40 -41.54
CA GLU A 628 3.16 29.54 -41.17
C GLU A 628 3.95 30.56 -40.31
N PRO A 629 3.59 31.86 -40.38
CA PRO A 629 4.44 32.98 -39.95
C PRO A 629 4.35 33.26 -38.43
N PRO A 630 5.21 34.14 -37.89
CA PRO A 630 5.46 34.19 -36.45
C PRO A 630 4.53 35.15 -35.72
N GLU A 631 3.60 34.63 -34.91
CA GLU A 631 2.94 35.39 -33.84
C GLU A 631 3.21 34.77 -32.46
N ARG A 632 3.38 35.67 -31.47
CA ARG A 632 3.74 35.51 -30.04
C ARG A 632 3.92 34.08 -29.49
N LYS A 633 5.17 33.73 -29.17
CA LYS A 633 5.65 32.45 -28.60
C LYS A 633 4.98 32.08 -27.26
N VAL A 634 3.87 31.33 -27.30
CA VAL A 634 3.53 30.37 -26.24
C VAL A 634 4.51 29.18 -26.37
N ARG A 635 5.31 28.91 -25.33
CA ARG A 635 6.37 27.88 -25.35
C ARG A 635 5.76 26.49 -25.55
N ARG A 636 5.99 25.86 -26.71
CA ARG A 636 5.40 24.55 -27.06
C ARG A 636 5.89 23.41 -26.12
N PRO A 637 5.01 22.45 -25.71
CA PRO A 637 5.34 21.32 -24.82
C PRO A 637 6.53 20.44 -25.25
N LYS A 638 6.75 20.29 -26.57
CA LYS A 638 7.79 19.41 -27.14
C LYS A 638 9.23 19.77 -26.71
N HIS A 639 9.55 21.02 -26.42
CA HIS A 639 10.90 21.39 -25.98
C HIS A 639 11.20 20.98 -24.53
N LEU A 640 10.20 21.08 -23.64
CA LEU A 640 10.33 20.62 -22.25
C LEU A 640 10.41 19.09 -22.18
N GLU A 641 9.67 18.40 -23.03
CA GLU A 641 9.77 16.93 -23.18
C GLU A 641 11.22 16.52 -23.54
N ASN A 642 11.81 17.17 -24.54
CA ASN A 642 13.18 16.93 -24.95
C ASN A 642 14.18 17.15 -23.82
N MET A 643 14.00 18.23 -23.05
CA MET A 643 14.83 18.52 -21.88
C MET A 643 14.70 17.45 -20.80
N ALA A 644 13.47 17.08 -20.46
CA ALA A 644 13.17 16.02 -19.49
C ALA A 644 13.79 14.68 -19.92
N TRP A 645 13.72 14.34 -21.21
CA TRP A 645 14.34 13.15 -21.76
C TRP A 645 15.88 13.20 -21.68
N ARG A 646 16.51 14.31 -22.04
CA ARG A 646 17.97 14.49 -21.92
C ARG A 646 18.44 14.44 -20.46
N MET A 647 17.67 14.99 -19.52
CA MET A 647 17.93 14.86 -18.08
C MET A 647 17.86 13.40 -17.64
N ALA A 648 16.89 12.64 -18.14
CA ALA A 648 16.77 11.20 -17.87
C ALA A 648 17.93 10.37 -18.47
N VAL A 649 18.45 10.73 -19.65
CA VAL A 649 19.59 10.04 -20.30
C VAL A 649 20.96 10.54 -19.82
N LYS A 650 21.02 11.65 -19.07
CA LYS A 650 22.24 12.33 -18.59
C LYS A 650 23.14 12.90 -19.71
N THR A 651 22.57 13.36 -20.82
CA THR A 651 23.30 13.78 -22.04
C THR A 651 23.35 15.30 -22.28
N TYR A 652 23.01 16.12 -21.28
CA TYR A 652 22.91 17.58 -21.49
C TYR A 652 24.28 18.26 -21.60
N GLU A 653 24.50 19.27 -22.43
CA GLU A 653 25.69 20.17 -22.42
C GLU A 653 25.22 21.61 -22.73
N GLY A 654 25.55 22.58 -21.87
CA GLY A 654 25.26 24.02 -22.06
C GLY A 654 24.13 24.60 -21.19
N ASN A 655 23.95 25.93 -21.25
CA ASN A 655 22.99 26.70 -20.44
C ASN A 655 21.52 26.29 -20.70
N LEU A 656 20.66 26.35 -19.67
CA LEU A 656 19.25 25.91 -19.70
C LEU A 656 18.45 26.67 -20.77
N TYR A 657 18.72 27.97 -20.92
CA TYR A 657 17.97 28.86 -21.81
C TYR A 657 18.44 28.77 -23.27
N ASP A 658 19.74 28.65 -23.51
CA ASP A 658 20.33 28.61 -24.87
C ASP A 658 20.00 27.34 -25.67
N ASN A 659 19.51 26.30 -24.98
CA ASN A 659 19.18 25.01 -25.57
C ASN A 659 17.68 24.80 -25.79
N LEU A 660 16.84 25.78 -25.46
CA LEU A 660 15.38 25.75 -25.66
C LEU A 660 14.93 25.84 -27.14
N ASP A 661 15.86 26.07 -28.08
CA ASP A 661 15.56 26.29 -29.50
C ASP A 661 16.14 25.21 -30.45
N LYS A 662 16.68 24.08 -29.95
CA LYS A 662 17.37 23.08 -30.80
C LYS A 662 16.48 21.86 -31.15
N PRO A 663 16.10 21.64 -32.43
CA PRO A 663 15.27 20.51 -32.86
C PRO A 663 16.02 19.16 -32.89
N HIS A 664 15.26 18.05 -32.92
CA HIS A 664 15.62 16.84 -32.19
C HIS A 664 15.75 15.50 -32.94
N THR A 665 15.52 15.41 -34.25
CA THR A 665 15.44 14.07 -34.89
C THR A 665 16.71 13.64 -35.59
N ASN A 666 17.33 12.54 -35.14
CA ASN A 666 18.29 11.78 -35.92
C ASN A 666 17.54 11.05 -37.05
N PRO A 667 17.68 11.46 -38.33
CA PRO A 667 16.84 11.00 -39.44
C PRO A 667 16.93 9.49 -39.70
N LYS A 668 17.96 8.79 -39.19
CA LYS A 668 18.13 7.35 -39.32
C LYS A 668 17.16 6.54 -38.45
N ILE A 669 16.78 7.04 -37.28
CA ILE A 669 15.87 6.35 -36.34
C ILE A 669 14.42 6.47 -36.81
N ALA A 670 14.01 7.65 -37.27
CA ALA A 670 12.67 7.87 -37.85
C ALA A 670 12.42 6.93 -39.06
N LYS A 671 13.43 6.73 -39.90
CA LYS A 671 13.38 5.84 -41.08
C LYS A 671 13.33 4.34 -40.72
N LEU A 672 13.82 3.96 -39.54
CA LEU A 672 13.72 2.59 -39.02
C LEU A 672 12.31 2.31 -38.47
N HIS A 673 11.74 3.26 -37.73
CA HIS A 673 10.39 3.17 -37.17
C HIS A 673 9.33 3.05 -38.29
N SER A 674 9.46 3.83 -39.37
CA SER A 674 8.54 3.74 -40.51
C SER A 674 8.62 2.39 -41.25
N ARG A 675 9.81 1.79 -41.36
CA ARG A 675 9.99 0.43 -41.93
C ARG A 675 9.38 -0.67 -41.06
N ILE A 676 9.43 -0.52 -39.74
CA ILE A 676 8.82 -1.46 -38.79
C ILE A 676 7.28 -1.37 -38.88
N ALA A 677 6.73 -0.15 -38.94
CA ALA A 677 5.30 0.09 -39.13
C ALA A 677 4.79 -0.50 -40.47
N ALA A 678 5.53 -0.31 -41.56
CA ALA A 678 5.18 -0.86 -42.88
C ALA A 678 5.16 -2.41 -42.91
N LYS A 679 6.06 -3.08 -42.16
CA LYS A 679 6.04 -4.55 -42.02
C LYS A 679 4.88 -5.05 -41.16
N LYS A 680 4.45 -4.28 -40.16
CA LYS A 680 3.31 -4.58 -39.27
C LYS A 680 1.98 -4.60 -40.03
N ALA A 681 1.79 -3.66 -40.97
CA ALA A 681 0.58 -3.57 -41.79
C ALA A 681 0.41 -4.72 -42.80
N LYS A 682 1.50 -5.31 -43.31
CA LYS A 682 1.47 -6.28 -44.42
C LYS A 682 1.18 -7.73 -44.00
N HIS A 683 1.50 -8.13 -42.76
CA HIS A 683 1.53 -9.55 -42.34
C HIS A 683 0.79 -9.86 -41.04
N GLY A 684 -0.09 -8.95 -40.58
CA GLY A 684 -1.00 -9.04 -39.44
C GLY A 684 -0.76 -10.19 -38.44
N ARG A 685 -1.32 -11.38 -38.72
CA ARG A 685 -1.31 -12.53 -37.82
C ARG A 685 0.03 -13.29 -37.76
N ALA A 686 0.74 -13.42 -38.88
CA ALA A 686 2.06 -14.05 -38.93
C ALA A 686 3.12 -13.18 -38.25
N TYR A 687 3.03 -11.87 -38.41
CA TYR A 687 3.88 -10.92 -37.68
C TYR A 687 3.61 -10.95 -36.18
N GLN A 688 2.34 -11.04 -35.75
CA GLN A 688 2.00 -11.19 -34.33
C GLN A 688 2.56 -12.48 -33.72
N LEU A 689 2.47 -13.62 -34.43
CA LEU A 689 3.04 -14.89 -33.97
C LEU A 689 4.57 -14.79 -33.84
N VAL A 690 5.26 -14.32 -34.90
CA VAL A 690 6.73 -14.16 -34.90
C VAL A 690 7.18 -13.15 -33.84
N SER A 691 6.45 -12.04 -33.69
CA SER A 691 6.72 -11.03 -32.67
C SER A 691 6.49 -11.56 -31.26
N ALA A 692 5.37 -12.25 -31.00
CA ALA A 692 5.08 -12.83 -29.69
C ALA A 692 6.14 -13.87 -29.30
N THR A 693 6.54 -14.75 -30.23
CA THR A 693 7.59 -15.75 -30.04
C THR A 693 8.96 -15.09 -29.83
N GLY A 694 9.28 -14.05 -30.61
CA GLY A 694 10.52 -13.28 -30.45
C GLY A 694 10.60 -12.56 -29.10
N HIS A 695 9.49 -11.97 -28.65
CA HIS A 695 9.42 -11.38 -27.31
C HIS A 695 9.54 -12.45 -26.22
N TYR A 696 8.87 -13.60 -26.36
CA TYR A 696 8.95 -14.70 -25.40
C TYR A 696 10.38 -15.26 -25.30
N ALA A 697 11.06 -15.48 -26.42
CA ALA A 697 12.46 -15.88 -26.45
C ALA A 697 13.36 -14.83 -25.78
N GLY A 698 13.14 -13.54 -26.08
CA GLY A 698 13.87 -12.43 -25.45
C GLY A 698 13.64 -12.33 -23.94
N ASP A 699 12.40 -12.52 -23.49
CA ASP A 699 12.03 -12.51 -22.07
C ASP A 699 12.66 -13.74 -21.35
N LEU A 700 12.62 -14.93 -21.96
CA LEU A 700 13.22 -16.16 -21.42
C LEU A 700 14.75 -16.10 -21.34
N SER A 701 15.44 -15.63 -22.40
CA SER A 701 16.89 -15.41 -22.37
C SER A 701 17.29 -14.41 -21.29
N ARG A 702 16.47 -13.38 -21.06
CA ARG A 702 16.68 -12.41 -19.99
C ARG A 702 16.51 -13.03 -18.61
N THR A 703 15.48 -13.86 -18.43
CA THR A 703 15.24 -14.60 -17.18
C THR A 703 16.40 -15.56 -16.88
N GLY A 704 16.94 -16.25 -17.89
CA GLY A 704 18.15 -17.07 -17.78
C GLY A 704 19.39 -16.27 -17.33
N LEU A 705 19.67 -15.13 -17.97
CA LEU A 705 20.81 -14.26 -17.62
C LEU A 705 20.71 -13.63 -16.22
N LYS A 706 19.49 -13.39 -15.72
CA LYS A 706 19.26 -12.81 -14.39
C LYS A 706 19.46 -13.79 -13.24
N THR A 707 19.40 -15.09 -13.49
CA THR A 707 19.41 -16.11 -12.44
C THR A 707 20.73 -16.17 -11.67
N PRO A 708 21.92 -16.22 -12.33
CA PRO A 708 23.19 -16.19 -11.61
C PRO A 708 23.39 -14.89 -10.81
N VAL A 709 22.92 -13.77 -11.36
CA VAL A 709 22.96 -12.46 -10.69
C VAL A 709 22.10 -12.47 -9.43
N ALA A 710 20.85 -12.94 -9.53
CA ALA A 710 19.92 -13.03 -8.41
C ALA A 710 20.43 -13.99 -7.32
N PHE A 711 21.02 -15.13 -7.71
CA PHE A 711 21.62 -16.08 -6.78
C PHE A 711 22.76 -15.45 -5.98
N LEU A 712 23.79 -14.93 -6.66
CA LEU A 712 24.95 -14.34 -6.00
C LEU A 712 24.56 -13.12 -5.15
N TYR A 713 23.66 -12.28 -5.67
CA TYR A 713 23.14 -11.12 -4.95
C TYR A 713 22.39 -11.51 -3.67
N ASN A 714 21.45 -12.46 -3.75
CA ASN A 714 20.64 -12.86 -2.60
C ASN A 714 21.44 -13.66 -1.57
N VAL A 715 22.38 -14.50 -2.01
CA VAL A 715 23.30 -15.22 -1.10
C VAL A 715 24.23 -14.24 -0.39
N ALA A 716 24.78 -13.24 -1.09
CA ALA A 716 25.59 -12.20 -0.48
C ALA A 716 24.84 -11.43 0.61
N ASN A 717 23.60 -11.03 0.32
CA ASN A 717 22.74 -10.39 1.33
C ASN A 717 22.41 -11.34 2.48
N GLY A 718 22.16 -12.62 2.19
CA GLY A 718 21.92 -13.65 3.19
C GLY A 718 23.05 -13.77 4.20
N PHE A 719 24.29 -13.88 3.74
CA PHE A 719 25.47 -13.89 4.61
C PHE A 719 25.64 -12.56 5.37
N ARG A 720 25.36 -11.42 4.71
CA ARG A 720 25.49 -10.10 5.33
C ARG A 720 24.49 -9.89 6.48
N ASN A 721 23.27 -10.37 6.30
CA ASN A 721 22.18 -10.12 7.22
C ASN A 721 22.15 -11.12 8.39
N LEU A 722 22.63 -12.36 8.19
CA LEU A 722 22.52 -13.44 9.18
C LEU A 722 23.11 -13.11 10.56
N PRO A 723 24.26 -12.41 10.71
CA PRO A 723 24.78 -12.01 12.02
C PRO A 723 23.79 -11.15 12.81
N SER A 724 23.14 -10.18 12.16
CA SER A 724 22.15 -9.30 12.82
C SER A 724 20.89 -10.04 13.32
N TYR A 725 20.56 -11.20 12.73
CA TYR A 725 19.45 -12.04 13.16
C TYR A 725 19.83 -13.14 14.16
N SER A 726 21.13 -13.45 14.30
CA SER A 726 21.60 -14.58 15.11
C SER A 726 22.41 -14.15 16.35
N ILE A 727 22.86 -12.89 16.38
CA ILE A 727 23.62 -12.31 17.48
C ILE A 727 22.82 -11.14 18.05
N ALA A 728 22.34 -11.30 19.29
CA ALA A 728 21.60 -10.25 19.98
C ALA A 728 22.40 -8.94 20.07
N ASN A 729 21.76 -7.82 19.75
CA ASN A 729 22.30 -6.45 19.77
C ASN A 729 23.41 -6.17 18.73
N GLU A 730 23.52 -6.98 17.68
CA GLU A 730 24.39 -6.66 16.54
C GLU A 730 23.67 -5.67 15.60
N GLU A 731 24.30 -4.51 15.35
CA GLU A 731 23.68 -3.45 14.55
C GLU A 731 23.58 -3.83 13.07
N HIS A 732 22.40 -3.63 12.49
CA HIS A 732 22.19 -3.86 11.06
C HIS A 732 22.71 -2.67 10.23
N ARG A 733 23.92 -2.76 9.68
CA ARG A 733 24.44 -1.75 8.75
C ARG A 733 23.73 -1.86 7.40
N ARG A 734 22.95 -0.84 7.00
CA ARG A 734 22.30 -0.78 5.68
C ARG A 734 23.32 -0.52 4.56
N ARG A 735 23.11 -1.17 3.42
CA ARG A 735 23.96 -1.06 2.20
C ARG A 735 23.36 -0.06 1.24
N ASP A 736 24.23 0.63 0.51
CA ASP A 736 23.80 1.58 -0.51
C ASP A 736 23.08 0.88 -1.68
N GLU A 737 22.16 1.61 -2.32
CA GLU A 737 21.39 1.09 -3.44
C GLU A 737 22.24 0.94 -4.71
N ILE A 738 22.06 -0.16 -5.45
CA ILE A 738 22.69 -0.36 -6.75
C ILE A 738 21.75 0.14 -7.84
N THR A 739 22.08 1.31 -8.39
CA THR A 739 21.28 1.99 -9.42
C THR A 739 21.86 1.82 -10.84
N GLY A 740 23.07 1.28 -10.97
CA GLY A 740 23.76 1.04 -12.24
C GLY A 740 25.18 0.54 -12.05
N LEU A 741 25.96 0.54 -13.13
CA LEU A 741 27.32 -0.01 -13.18
C LEU A 741 28.24 0.59 -12.10
N GLY A 742 28.39 1.92 -12.09
CA GLY A 742 29.27 2.62 -11.14
C GLY A 742 28.88 2.39 -9.68
N SER A 743 27.59 2.48 -9.34
CA SER A 743 27.11 2.17 -7.98
C SER A 743 27.27 0.69 -7.64
N GLY A 744 27.17 -0.22 -8.61
CA GLY A 744 27.35 -1.66 -8.39
C GLY A 744 28.77 -1.98 -7.97
N PHE A 745 29.76 -1.49 -8.72
CA PHE A 745 31.17 -1.63 -8.36
C PHE A 745 31.53 -0.87 -7.08
N GLY A 746 30.98 0.34 -6.89
CA GLY A 746 31.18 1.12 -5.67
C GLY A 746 30.67 0.39 -4.42
N VAL A 747 29.47 -0.18 -4.49
CA VAL A 747 28.91 -0.99 -3.40
C VAL A 747 29.68 -2.30 -3.22
N ALA A 748 30.07 -2.97 -4.30
CA ALA A 748 30.90 -4.17 -4.25
C ALA A 748 32.21 -3.92 -3.49
N GLY A 749 32.93 -2.85 -3.83
CA GLY A 749 34.16 -2.45 -3.14
C GLY A 749 33.94 -2.01 -1.70
N LYS A 750 32.94 -1.16 -1.46
CA LYS A 750 32.59 -0.66 -0.12
C LYS A 750 32.21 -1.80 0.83
N GLU A 751 31.35 -2.71 0.39
CA GLU A 751 30.93 -3.87 1.19
C GLU A 751 32.03 -4.91 1.34
N PHE A 752 32.94 -5.04 0.36
CA PHE A 752 34.11 -5.90 0.51
C PHE A 752 35.03 -5.39 1.62
N VAL A 753 35.35 -4.09 1.62
CA VAL A 753 36.19 -3.46 2.64
C VAL A 753 35.51 -3.49 4.00
N LEU A 754 34.27 -3.01 4.10
CA LEU A 754 33.54 -2.94 5.35
C LEU A 754 33.21 -4.33 5.90
N GLY A 755 32.79 -5.27 5.06
CA GLY A 755 32.53 -6.65 5.47
C GLY A 755 33.79 -7.37 5.93
N THR A 756 34.93 -7.16 5.28
CA THR A 756 36.21 -7.70 5.74
C THR A 756 36.62 -7.08 7.09
N TYR A 757 36.48 -5.75 7.22
CA TYR A 757 36.73 -5.05 8.49
C TYR A 757 35.83 -5.56 9.61
N GLU A 758 34.52 -5.71 9.37
CA GLU A 758 33.54 -6.26 10.32
C GLU A 758 33.88 -7.70 10.72
N ALA A 759 34.30 -8.53 9.75
CA ALA A 759 34.71 -9.89 10.02
C ALA A 759 35.87 -9.93 11.04
N PHE A 760 36.96 -9.21 10.78
CA PHE A 760 38.15 -9.23 11.63
C PHE A 760 37.97 -8.45 12.93
N SER A 761 37.31 -7.29 12.90
CA SER A 761 37.00 -6.54 14.12
C SER A 761 36.02 -7.31 15.02
N GLY A 762 35.09 -8.08 14.45
CA GLY A 762 34.17 -8.96 15.19
C GLY A 762 34.87 -10.01 16.05
N LEU A 763 36.01 -10.57 15.57
CA LEU A 763 36.81 -11.53 16.34
C LEU A 763 37.33 -10.95 17.67
N VAL A 764 37.48 -9.63 17.77
CA VAL A 764 37.96 -8.94 18.98
C VAL A 764 36.80 -8.27 19.73
N ARG A 765 35.90 -7.61 18.99
CA ARG A 765 34.74 -6.88 19.53
C ARG A 765 33.81 -7.80 20.30
N HIS A 766 33.44 -8.97 19.75
CA HIS A 766 32.46 -9.85 20.41
C HIS A 766 32.98 -10.47 21.71
N PRO A 767 34.22 -10.99 21.81
CA PRO A 767 34.80 -11.41 23.09
C PRO A 767 34.89 -10.26 24.10
N TYR A 768 35.30 -9.07 23.66
CA TYR A 768 35.44 -7.90 24.53
C TYR A 768 34.08 -7.44 25.09
N VAL A 769 33.08 -7.26 24.23
CA VAL A 769 31.71 -6.87 24.63
C VAL A 769 31.11 -7.96 25.52
N GLY A 770 31.25 -9.24 25.14
CA GLY A 770 30.79 -10.36 25.95
C GLY A 770 31.42 -10.38 27.34
N ALA A 771 32.74 -10.16 27.44
CA ALA A 771 33.43 -10.05 28.72
C ALA A 771 32.89 -8.90 29.58
N LYS A 772 32.59 -7.76 28.95
CA LYS A 772 32.06 -6.57 29.63
C LYS A 772 30.62 -6.76 30.11
N THR A 773 29.80 -7.52 29.39
CA THR A 773 28.36 -7.69 29.71
C THR A 773 28.06 -8.89 30.59
N GLU A 774 28.75 -10.03 30.40
CA GLU A 774 28.46 -11.30 31.09
C GLU A 774 29.72 -11.92 31.74
N GLY A 775 30.81 -11.16 31.90
CA GLY A 775 32.04 -11.65 32.54
C GLY A 775 32.73 -12.78 31.75
N PRO A 776 33.44 -13.71 32.43
CA PRO A 776 34.18 -14.79 31.77
C PRO A 776 33.33 -15.70 30.88
N ALA A 777 32.09 -15.97 31.28
CA ALA A 777 31.13 -16.74 30.46
C ALA A 777 30.75 -15.98 29.18
N GLY A 778 30.62 -14.65 29.28
CA GLY A 778 30.41 -13.77 28.15
C GLY A 778 31.58 -13.71 27.18
N PHE A 779 32.81 -13.74 27.68
CA PHE A 779 34.02 -13.80 26.84
C PHE A 779 34.02 -15.05 25.95
N ILE A 780 33.75 -16.23 26.54
CA ILE A 780 33.69 -17.51 25.80
C ILE A 780 32.56 -17.50 24.77
N LYS A 781 31.35 -17.05 25.15
CA LYS A 781 30.24 -16.86 24.21
C LYS A 781 30.61 -15.86 23.09
N GLY A 782 31.35 -14.82 23.45
CA GLY A 782 31.86 -13.79 22.55
C GLY A 782 32.85 -14.32 21.52
N ILE A 783 33.69 -15.30 21.86
CA ILE A 783 34.56 -16.00 20.90
C ILE A 783 33.72 -16.74 19.85
N GLY A 784 32.70 -17.49 20.31
CA GLY A 784 31.78 -18.19 19.40
C GLY A 784 31.04 -17.23 18.47
N ARG A 785 30.48 -16.15 19.02
CA ARG A 785 29.82 -15.08 18.25
C ARG A 785 30.79 -14.41 17.27
N GLY A 786 32.03 -14.14 17.70
CA GLY A 786 33.07 -13.55 16.87
C GLY A 786 33.46 -14.40 15.66
N TYR A 787 33.67 -15.70 15.86
CA TYR A 787 33.97 -16.62 14.76
C TYR A 787 32.80 -16.78 13.78
N TRP A 788 31.57 -16.82 14.32
CA TRP A 788 30.35 -16.90 13.54
C TRP A 788 30.14 -15.63 12.68
N ALA A 789 30.29 -14.45 13.28
CA ALA A 789 30.24 -13.16 12.57
C ALA A 789 31.34 -13.08 11.52
N PHE A 790 32.58 -13.45 11.86
CA PHE A 790 33.72 -13.47 10.94
C PHE A 790 33.42 -14.24 9.66
N SER A 791 32.93 -15.47 9.79
CA SER A 791 32.66 -16.34 8.65
C SER A 791 31.55 -15.75 7.76
N ASN A 792 30.49 -15.21 8.34
CA ASN A 792 29.37 -14.63 7.61
C ASN A 792 29.76 -13.30 6.92
N HIS A 793 30.40 -12.37 7.61
CA HIS A 793 30.82 -11.10 7.00
C HIS A 793 31.88 -11.29 5.91
N LEU A 794 32.80 -12.26 6.08
CA LEU A 794 33.79 -12.59 5.06
C LEU A 794 33.14 -13.20 3.82
N LEU A 795 32.22 -14.15 3.99
CA LEU A 795 31.47 -14.73 2.87
C LEU A 795 30.56 -13.67 2.20
N ALA A 796 29.94 -12.77 2.97
CA ALA A 796 29.20 -11.65 2.44
C ALA A 796 30.07 -10.73 1.57
N ALA A 797 31.30 -10.45 1.97
CA ALA A 797 32.27 -9.67 1.20
C ALA A 797 32.65 -10.38 -0.11
N ILE A 798 32.95 -11.68 -0.06
CA ILE A 798 33.34 -12.49 -1.23
C ILE A 798 32.19 -12.59 -2.25
N PHE A 799 31.01 -13.02 -1.79
CA PHE A 799 29.84 -13.13 -2.66
C PHE A 799 29.33 -11.76 -3.11
N GLY A 800 29.47 -10.74 -2.26
CA GLY A 800 29.11 -9.36 -2.55
C GLY A 800 29.92 -8.75 -3.69
N LEU A 801 31.21 -9.06 -3.80
CA LEU A 801 32.06 -8.55 -4.87
C LEU A 801 31.49 -8.90 -6.26
N SER A 802 31.15 -10.17 -6.46
CA SER A 802 30.54 -10.65 -7.71
C SER A 802 29.07 -10.30 -7.82
N GLY A 803 28.28 -10.53 -6.76
CA GLY A 803 26.84 -10.32 -6.74
C GLY A 803 26.44 -8.87 -6.95
N TYR A 804 27.08 -7.92 -6.25
CA TYR A 804 26.81 -6.50 -6.38
C TYR A 804 27.31 -5.92 -7.71
N SER A 805 28.49 -6.34 -8.19
CA SER A 805 29.01 -5.92 -9.49
C SER A 805 28.11 -6.40 -10.64
N LEU A 806 27.73 -7.68 -10.64
CA LEU A 806 26.82 -8.26 -11.62
C LEU A 806 25.43 -7.59 -11.56
N LYS A 807 24.94 -7.28 -10.36
CA LYS A 807 23.69 -6.50 -10.21
C LYS A 807 23.82 -5.11 -10.81
N GLY A 808 24.98 -4.47 -10.67
CA GLY A 808 25.30 -3.18 -11.32
C GLY A 808 25.27 -3.27 -12.85
N ILE A 809 25.83 -4.33 -13.41
CA ILE A 809 25.80 -4.63 -14.85
C ILE A 809 24.37 -4.88 -15.33
N GLU A 810 23.60 -5.71 -14.61
CA GLU A 810 22.18 -5.95 -14.90
C GLU A 810 21.37 -4.64 -14.93
N ARG A 811 21.63 -3.75 -13.96
CA ARG A 811 21.00 -2.43 -13.89
C ARG A 811 21.44 -1.52 -15.04
N ALA A 812 22.70 -1.56 -15.45
CA ALA A 812 23.18 -0.80 -16.60
C ALA A 812 22.53 -1.25 -17.91
N LEU A 813 22.37 -2.57 -18.12
CA LEU A 813 21.70 -3.14 -19.29
C LEU A 813 20.19 -2.86 -19.31
N SER A 814 19.57 -2.57 -18.17
CA SER A 814 18.14 -2.23 -18.07
C SER A 814 17.84 -0.73 -18.17
N LYS A 815 18.85 0.15 -18.24
CA LYS A 815 18.71 1.62 -18.24
C LYS A 815 17.75 2.17 -19.30
N HIS A 816 17.71 1.60 -20.51
CA HIS A 816 16.85 2.11 -21.60
C HIS A 816 15.35 2.13 -21.24
N ARG A 817 14.89 1.28 -20.30
CA ARG A 817 13.48 1.24 -19.88
C ARG A 817 13.15 2.19 -18.73
N LEU A 818 14.15 2.67 -17.98
CA LEU A 818 13.97 3.64 -16.88
C LEU A 818 13.77 5.06 -17.41
N THR A 819 14.33 5.37 -18.57
CA THR A 819 14.40 6.72 -19.13
C THR A 819 13.02 7.34 -19.38
N ASN A 820 12.08 6.61 -20.00
CA ASN A 820 10.78 7.20 -20.35
C ASN A 820 9.97 7.59 -19.09
N LEU A 821 9.96 6.71 -18.08
CA LEU A 821 9.27 6.97 -16.82
C LEU A 821 9.90 8.14 -16.06
N GLN A 822 11.24 8.20 -16.05
CA GLN A 822 11.96 9.32 -15.45
C GLN A 822 11.72 10.64 -16.22
N ALA A 823 11.66 10.58 -17.55
CA ALA A 823 11.37 11.73 -18.38
C ALA A 823 9.95 12.27 -18.11
N GLU A 824 8.95 11.39 -17.93
CA GLU A 824 7.59 11.81 -17.57
C GLU A 824 7.57 12.55 -16.23
N LEU A 825 8.21 12.00 -15.19
CA LEU A 825 8.32 12.67 -13.88
C LEU A 825 9.06 14.02 -13.96
N TYR A 826 10.15 14.07 -14.73
CA TYR A 826 10.87 15.32 -14.97
C TYR A 826 10.01 16.34 -15.70
N LEU A 827 9.25 15.92 -16.71
CA LEU A 827 8.38 16.81 -17.48
C LEU A 827 7.33 17.47 -16.60
N ILE A 828 6.65 16.71 -15.73
CA ILE A 828 5.67 17.24 -14.78
C ILE A 828 6.32 18.31 -13.88
N ARG A 829 7.44 17.98 -13.24
CA ARG A 829 8.13 18.89 -12.30
C ARG A 829 8.71 20.12 -12.99
N LEU A 830 9.17 20.00 -14.23
CA LEU A 830 9.69 21.14 -15.01
C LEU A 830 8.57 22.08 -15.44
N ARG A 831 7.41 21.56 -15.86
CA ARG A 831 6.24 22.38 -16.20
C ARG A 831 5.75 23.17 -14.98
N GLN A 832 5.59 22.50 -13.84
CA GLN A 832 5.22 23.14 -12.57
C GLN A 832 6.25 24.21 -12.16
N ALA A 833 7.55 23.90 -12.23
CA ALA A 833 8.60 24.84 -11.86
C ALA A 833 8.64 26.11 -12.73
N ILE A 834 8.32 25.99 -14.03
CA ILE A 834 8.26 27.13 -14.94
C ILE A 834 7.02 27.99 -14.65
N GLN A 835 5.87 27.36 -14.41
CA GLN A 835 4.67 28.10 -14.00
C GLN A 835 4.91 28.88 -12.70
N ASP A 836 5.49 28.23 -11.70
CA ASP A 836 5.87 28.89 -10.44
C ASP A 836 6.79 30.09 -10.69
N LEU A 837 7.79 29.94 -11.56
CA LEU A 837 8.72 31.01 -11.90
C LEU A 837 7.99 32.18 -12.59
N ASP A 838 7.09 31.89 -13.51
CA ASP A 838 6.36 32.90 -14.28
C ASP A 838 5.36 33.66 -13.39
N GLN A 839 4.76 32.99 -12.39
CA GLN A 839 3.80 33.60 -11.44
C GLN A 839 4.47 34.34 -10.27
N SER A 840 5.75 34.08 -9.97
CA SER A 840 6.44 34.67 -8.81
C SER A 840 6.98 36.09 -9.09
N THR A 841 7.01 36.90 -8.04
CA THR A 841 7.47 38.30 -8.04
C THR A 841 8.99 38.41 -8.19
N ALA A 842 9.47 39.61 -8.55
CA ALA A 842 10.90 39.89 -8.64
C ALA A 842 11.61 39.80 -7.26
N GLU A 843 10.89 40.14 -6.18
CA GLU A 843 11.39 40.07 -4.81
C GLU A 843 11.62 38.62 -4.38
N GLU A 844 10.62 37.74 -4.56
CA GLU A 844 10.77 36.30 -4.28
C GLU A 844 11.94 35.68 -5.04
N LYS A 845 12.12 36.06 -6.31
CA LYS A 845 13.25 35.60 -7.14
C LYS A 845 14.60 36.09 -6.59
N ALA A 846 14.67 37.34 -6.14
CA ALA A 846 15.88 37.91 -5.54
C ALA A 846 16.22 37.22 -4.21
N ASP A 847 15.22 36.91 -3.39
CA ASP A 847 15.38 36.21 -2.12
C ASP A 847 15.95 34.81 -2.28
N VAL A 848 15.49 34.05 -3.28
CA VAL A 848 16.07 32.74 -3.63
C VAL A 848 17.56 32.88 -3.96
N VAL A 849 17.93 33.86 -4.79
CA VAL A 849 19.33 34.09 -5.18
C VAL A 849 20.18 34.49 -3.97
N ALA A 850 19.65 35.34 -3.09
CA ALA A 850 20.33 35.74 -1.86
C ALA A 850 20.51 34.54 -0.91
N GLY A 851 19.46 33.71 -0.75
CA GLY A 851 19.49 32.47 0.04
C GLY A 851 20.53 31.48 -0.47
N TRP A 852 20.60 31.29 -1.79
CA TRP A 852 21.61 30.43 -2.42
C TRP A 852 23.04 30.91 -2.17
N LYS A 853 23.29 32.22 -2.32
CA LYS A 853 24.61 32.81 -2.04
C LYS A 853 25.02 32.64 -0.57
N ARG A 854 24.07 32.72 0.38
CA ARG A 854 24.33 32.44 1.80
C ARG A 854 24.72 30.99 2.03
N LEU A 855 23.95 30.05 1.46
CA LEU A 855 24.22 28.62 1.57
C LEU A 855 25.61 28.26 1.05
N ARG A 856 25.97 28.75 -0.14
CA ARG A 856 27.29 28.52 -0.75
C ARG A 856 28.46 29.13 0.02
N LYS A 857 28.24 30.24 0.74
CA LYS A 857 29.26 30.84 1.62
C LYS A 857 29.52 29.99 2.86
N MET A 858 28.48 29.36 3.42
CA MET A 858 28.63 28.47 4.56
C MET A 858 29.41 27.21 4.17
N ASP A 859 29.10 26.61 3.01
CA ASP A 859 29.82 25.44 2.49
C ASP A 859 31.30 25.72 2.21
N ALA A 860 31.67 26.96 1.88
CA ALA A 860 33.05 27.35 1.61
C ALA A 860 33.87 27.62 2.90
N GLN A 861 33.23 27.70 4.06
CA GLN A 861 33.86 27.93 5.37
C GLN A 861 34.03 26.67 6.21
N THR A 862 33.34 25.58 5.85
CA THR A 862 33.47 24.22 6.38
C THR A 862 34.33 23.35 5.49
#